data_AF-U6H3S3-F1
#
_entry.id   AF-U6H3S3-F1
#
_cell.length_a   1.000
_cell.length_b   1.000
_cell.length_c   1.000
_cell.angle_alpha   90.00
_cell.angle_beta   90.00
_cell.angle_gamma   90.00
#
_symmetry.space_group_name_H-M   'P 1'
#
loop_
_entity.id
_entity.type
_entity.pdbx_description
1 polymer ?
#
loop_
_entity_poly.entity_id
_entity_poly.type
_entity_poly.pdbx_seq_one_letter_code
_entity_poly.pdbx_strand_id
1 'polypeptide(L)'
;MSRSLLPGARKFVPTGANDTPLPNYVPGLGRGATAFSTRAETAPAPTVPNAKLREMRDAAARAESQRRANELFGKPPPGYIPGRGRGATGFAGGVSRDDSIDYTQGAADKSDLSDANFDPFTGYAENLFNDAEYDEEDKMADEVYESIDQRMDGRRRSRREARLKEEIAKLRAEKPTIHQQFADLKKGLTSVTQEEWESIPDIGDYTLKRKQKKQQLLTPASDRGILEARNRESFSNSISSGSATPIGFGMATPLMAGGLSTPLGLQTPLGIQTPLGLRTPMGSSTPSLNDLGEARGTVLSVKLDKVMDSISGQTVIDPKGYLTDLNSMQLQSDADIADIKKARTLLKSVISTNPNHAPGWIAAARLEELAGKLQSARELISLGCQRCPKSEDVWLEAARLEKPRNAKAVLAKAVSVLPHSVRLWLDAYAREKDLNDRRLVLRKALEFIPNSVRLWKEACSLEDERNARILLTRAVECVPQSHEMWLALARLSTYEEAQKVLNEARKKCPTSPEIWVAACKLEETQGNEKMVHVIIGRAVENLIGRGVAQTRDVWLKLAEEAEASGFLTTAQAIVKATMKVGVEGINAKRVWSEDAEECLSRGSITVARALYTHALERLKTKKSLWLALADLETKHGTREALEKVLQKAVTCCPKADVLWLMAAKQQWLKGDINAARRILAEAFSHNENSEAISLAAVKLERENNEFARARKLLKRTRQNINTANVWMQSIQLERQLGDYDAAIALADEAVKQHQTFAKLWMVRGQLHEEHPTNRNLAKAIDVFREGTVCCPRSVPLWLCWVNCERSQKNWNRARAVLEKAKLRVPNSPELWLALVQVEIESGNREVAQHVASKAIQACPNAGIIWAEAIFLEDENAQTHRAVDALTKCENDANVIHAVARLFWKDQKIAKARKWMNRSVTLDPSLGDAWASFLAFEIEHGGEKECIDIINRCALAQPNRGLAWNKTTKQVRCWSFSPAQKLNAVLEYMYPNALKKEGISQVVMDALHGKLGSEQQTPASAETSPASVSTTVVSGSNPTSGQHGRSNSSEDQQRGDPTVLDETSKPKPDLPPPKLQRGANADDVGAAKGQ
;
A
#
# COMPACT_ATOMS: atom_id res chain seq x y z
N MET A 1 -4.49 47.98 50.96
CA MET A 1 -3.96 46.96 51.91
C MET A 1 -4.06 45.61 51.20
N SER A 2 -3.07 44.73 51.06
CA SER A 2 -1.78 44.49 51.73
C SER A 2 -0.86 43.65 50.80
N ARG A 3 0.42 44.06 50.72
CA ARG A 3 1.72 43.33 50.55
C ARG A 3 1.70 41.80 50.29
N SER A 4 2.63 41.14 49.59
CA SER A 4 3.92 41.41 48.91
C SER A 4 4.47 40.02 48.46
N LEU A 5 5.21 39.77 47.37
CA LEU A 5 6.67 39.97 47.14
C LEU A 5 7.09 39.14 45.88
N LEU A 6 8.20 39.54 45.25
CA LEU A 6 9.06 38.88 44.23
C LEU A 6 8.88 39.29 42.74
N PRO A 7 10.00 39.47 42.00
CA PRO A 7 10.43 40.82 41.61
C PRO A 7 10.75 40.97 40.10
N GLY A 8 10.69 42.21 39.61
CA GLY A 8 11.51 42.63 38.46
C GLY A 8 10.82 42.69 37.10
N ALA A 9 9.84 43.58 36.95
CA ALA A 9 9.51 44.16 35.64
C ALA A 9 9.26 45.66 35.82
N ARG A 10 10.33 46.46 35.67
CA ARG A 10 10.24 47.92 35.61
C ARG A 10 9.59 48.30 34.27
N LYS A 11 8.55 49.14 34.34
CA LYS A 11 8.05 49.91 33.18
C LYS A 11 9.22 50.69 32.59
N PHE A 12 9.52 50.50 31.31
CA PHE A 12 10.48 51.33 30.59
C PHE A 12 9.74 52.55 30.05
N VAL A 13 9.96 53.70 30.70
CA VAL A 13 9.64 55.02 30.15
C VAL A 13 10.79 55.38 29.20
N PRO A 14 10.55 55.80 27.95
CA PRO A 14 11.63 56.22 27.05
C PRO A 14 12.18 57.58 27.53
N THR A 15 13.22 57.56 28.35
CA THR A 15 13.89 58.75 28.89
C THR A 15 15.01 59.28 27.98
N GLY A 16 15.13 58.82 26.73
CA GLY A 16 16.33 59.09 25.90
C GLY A 16 16.14 60.03 24.71
N ALA A 17 14.93 60.50 24.42
CA ALA A 17 14.68 61.33 23.22
C ALA A 17 14.70 62.85 23.49
N ASN A 18 14.60 63.27 24.76
CA ASN A 18 14.63 64.68 25.16
C ASN A 18 15.89 65.08 25.97
N ASP A 19 16.83 64.15 26.19
CA ASP A 19 18.09 64.44 26.87
C ASP A 19 19.17 64.75 25.84
N THR A 20 19.78 65.94 25.94
CA THR A 20 20.99 66.30 25.18
C THR A 20 22.13 65.32 25.51
N PRO A 21 22.96 64.90 24.54
CA PRO A 21 24.02 63.91 24.77
C PRO A 21 25.04 64.42 25.82
N LEU A 22 25.52 63.51 26.67
CA LEU A 22 26.57 63.79 27.66
C LEU A 22 27.82 64.37 26.97
N PRO A 23 28.41 65.48 27.46
CA PRO A 23 29.45 66.23 26.75
C PRO A 23 30.75 65.46 26.46
N ASN A 24 30.95 64.29 27.10
CA ASN A 24 32.15 63.47 26.93
C ASN A 24 31.96 62.28 25.96
N TYR A 25 30.79 62.15 25.31
CA TYR A 25 30.58 61.13 24.28
C TYR A 25 30.88 61.70 22.89
N VAL A 26 31.99 61.26 22.28
CA VAL A 26 32.34 61.61 20.89
C VAL A 26 31.75 60.56 19.94
N PRO A 27 30.79 60.90 19.06
CA PRO A 27 30.25 59.96 18.09
C PRO A 27 31.35 59.40 17.17
N GLY A 28 31.28 58.10 16.83
CA GLY A 28 32.32 57.41 16.06
C GLY A 28 33.40 56.79 16.96
N LEU A 29 34.14 57.59 17.71
CA LEU A 29 35.19 57.09 18.62
C LEU A 29 34.60 56.43 19.88
N GLY A 30 33.59 57.04 20.50
CA GLY A 30 32.84 56.50 21.64
C GLY A 30 31.95 55.29 21.28
N ARG A 31 31.73 55.05 19.98
CA ARG A 31 31.09 53.84 19.44
C ARG A 31 32.10 52.72 19.14
N GLY A 32 33.41 52.98 19.32
CA GLY A 32 34.49 52.03 19.02
C GLY A 32 34.72 51.81 17.51
N ALA A 33 34.31 52.74 16.65
CA ALA A 33 34.50 52.63 15.22
C ALA A 33 35.85 53.25 14.80
N THR A 34 36.73 52.45 14.20
CA THR A 34 37.97 52.92 13.57
C THR A 34 37.89 52.74 12.05
N ALA A 35 38.34 53.75 11.29
CA ALA A 35 38.40 53.66 9.83
C ALA A 35 39.46 52.64 9.36
N PHE A 36 39.14 51.85 8.35
CA PHE A 36 40.04 50.83 7.79
C PHE A 36 41.16 51.49 6.97
N SER A 37 42.41 51.44 7.44
CA SER A 37 43.57 51.95 6.70
C SER A 37 44.25 50.86 5.86
N THR A 38 44.22 51.01 4.54
CA THR A 38 45.08 50.28 3.60
C THR A 38 46.37 51.08 3.34
N ARG A 39 47.51 50.49 3.68
CA ARG A 39 48.85 51.08 3.70
C ARG A 39 49.41 51.31 2.27
N ALA A 40 49.39 52.55 1.76
CA ALA A 40 50.28 53.03 0.70
C ALA A 40 50.27 54.57 0.61
N GLU A 41 51.12 55.24 1.39
CA GLU A 41 51.95 56.39 0.98
C GLU A 41 52.85 56.83 2.15
N THR A 42 54.16 56.59 2.03
CA THR A 42 55.24 57.43 2.57
C THR A 42 56.53 57.00 1.86
N ALA A 43 57.19 57.99 1.25
CA ALA A 43 58.40 57.88 0.46
C ALA A 43 59.66 57.58 1.32
N PRO A 44 60.82 57.25 0.70
CA PRO A 44 61.79 56.28 1.24
C PRO A 44 63.08 56.90 1.83
N ALA A 45 63.83 56.09 2.59
CA ALA A 45 65.30 56.19 2.72
C ALA A 45 65.90 54.89 3.34
N PRO A 46 67.18 54.55 3.09
CA PRO A 46 67.60 53.17 2.83
C PRO A 46 68.61 52.56 3.84
N THR A 47 68.95 51.27 3.62
CA THR A 47 70.29 50.60 3.76
C THR A 47 70.49 49.40 4.72
N VAL A 48 70.42 48.18 4.12
CA VAL A 48 71.33 46.99 4.14
C VAL A 48 71.71 46.23 5.47
N PRO A 49 72.31 44.99 5.46
CA PRO A 49 71.59 43.71 5.63
C PRO A 49 72.24 42.65 6.59
N ASN A 50 71.71 41.41 6.53
CA ASN A 50 72.33 40.09 6.86
C ASN A 50 72.46 39.72 8.35
N ALA A 51 72.43 38.45 8.77
CA ALA A 51 71.98 37.17 8.23
C ALA A 51 72.15 36.12 9.35
N LYS A 52 71.33 35.05 9.32
CA LYS A 52 71.57 33.74 9.95
C LYS A 52 71.65 33.67 11.49
N LEU A 53 70.50 33.34 12.09
CA LEU A 53 70.42 32.26 13.07
C LEU A 53 69.30 31.29 12.64
N ARG A 54 69.59 30.68 11.49
CA ARG A 54 69.04 29.39 11.06
C ARG A 54 69.42 28.36 12.14
N GLU A 55 68.55 27.39 12.36
CA GLU A 55 68.91 26.08 12.94
C GLU A 55 69.36 26.06 14.41
N MET A 56 68.46 26.36 15.36
CA MET A 56 68.64 25.82 16.71
C MET A 56 67.39 25.41 17.49
N ARG A 57 66.22 25.20 16.88
CA ARG A 57 65.16 24.47 17.63
C ARG A 57 64.03 23.80 16.84
N ASP A 58 64.35 23.18 15.71
CA ASP A 58 63.61 21.97 15.32
C ASP A 58 64.03 20.82 16.24
N ALA A 59 63.51 20.79 17.46
CA ALA A 59 63.72 19.67 18.36
C ALA A 59 62.57 19.61 19.35
N ALA A 60 61.68 18.65 19.08
CA ALA A 60 60.72 18.10 20.02
C ALA A 60 59.64 19.10 20.52
N ALA A 61 58.36 18.83 20.43
CA ALA A 61 57.61 17.67 20.03
C ALA A 61 56.17 18.19 20.03
N ARG A 62 55.43 18.06 18.93
CA ARG A 62 54.52 16.91 18.81
C ARG A 62 53.76 16.65 20.13
N ALA A 63 52.79 17.49 20.43
CA ALA A 63 51.79 17.14 21.45
C ALA A 63 50.34 17.43 21.05
N GLU A 64 50.00 18.46 20.26
CA GLU A 64 48.57 18.82 20.15
C GLU A 64 48.04 19.07 18.73
N SER A 65 48.77 18.64 17.71
CA SER A 65 48.20 18.33 16.39
C SER A 65 47.58 16.93 16.35
N GLN A 66 46.93 16.46 17.42
CA GLN A 66 46.48 15.06 17.45
C GLN A 66 45.08 14.80 17.96
N ARG A 67 44.24 15.82 18.27
CA ARG A 67 42.89 15.47 18.72
C ARG A 67 41.67 15.94 17.97
N ARG A 68 41.57 17.11 17.31
CA ARG A 68 40.19 17.52 16.91
C ARG A 68 39.91 18.21 15.57
N ALA A 69 40.87 18.40 14.68
CA ALA A 69 40.52 18.95 13.35
C ALA A 69 41.39 18.38 12.22
N ASN A 70 41.77 17.11 12.36
CA ASN A 70 42.37 16.31 11.29
C ASN A 70 41.46 15.14 10.90
N GLU A 71 40.15 15.35 10.96
CA GLU A 71 39.18 14.52 10.24
C GLU A 71 38.15 15.44 9.59
N LEU A 72 38.14 15.40 8.26
CA LEU A 72 37.13 15.89 7.32
C LEU A 72 37.25 17.31 6.72
N PHE A 73 38.48 17.67 6.33
CA PHE A 73 38.85 18.53 5.17
C PHE A 73 39.19 20.02 5.43
N GLY A 74 40.42 20.37 5.03
CA GLY A 74 41.11 21.63 5.30
C GLY A 74 40.84 22.78 4.31
N LYS A 75 41.50 23.92 4.57
CA LYS A 75 41.31 25.22 3.90
C LYS A 75 42.14 25.34 2.60
N PRO A 76 41.63 26.03 1.55
CA PRO A 76 42.40 26.39 0.37
C PRO A 76 43.48 27.46 0.65
N PRO A 77 44.54 27.58 -0.18
CA PRO A 77 45.68 28.48 0.04
C PRO A 77 45.33 29.99 -0.04
N PRO A 78 46.13 30.88 0.59
CA PRO A 78 45.85 32.31 0.64
C PRO A 78 45.97 32.98 -0.75
N GLY A 79 44.87 33.52 -1.27
CA GLY A 79 44.85 34.34 -2.50
C GLY A 79 43.73 34.08 -3.53
N TYR A 80 42.78 33.17 -3.28
CA TYR A 80 41.71 32.83 -4.24
C TYR A 80 40.34 33.40 -3.82
N ILE A 81 39.77 34.30 -4.63
CA ILE A 81 38.43 34.92 -4.45
C ILE A 81 37.63 34.77 -5.76
N PRO A 82 36.57 33.93 -5.82
CA PRO A 82 35.72 33.81 -7.00
C PRO A 82 34.61 34.88 -7.04
N GLY A 83 34.40 35.51 -8.21
CA GLY A 83 33.10 36.10 -8.57
C GLY A 83 33.05 37.59 -8.93
N ARG A 84 34.18 38.30 -8.90
CA ARG A 84 34.29 39.66 -9.46
C ARG A 84 34.35 39.58 -10.99
N GLY A 85 33.18 39.48 -11.64
CA GLY A 85 33.08 39.48 -13.10
C GLY A 85 31.67 39.23 -13.64
N ARG A 86 31.06 40.30 -14.15
CA ARG A 86 29.84 40.40 -14.99
C ARG A 86 28.51 40.59 -14.25
N GLY A 87 27.97 41.79 -14.40
CA GLY A 87 26.80 42.30 -13.71
C GLY A 87 25.46 41.80 -14.23
N ALA A 88 24.47 41.96 -13.35
CA ALA A 88 23.06 42.10 -13.67
C ALA A 88 22.48 43.10 -12.67
N THR A 89 22.12 44.26 -13.20
CA THR A 89 21.39 45.35 -12.56
C THR A 89 19.98 44.90 -12.19
N GLY A 90 19.59 45.09 -10.93
CA GLY A 90 18.21 44.95 -10.46
C GLY A 90 17.59 46.30 -10.17
N PHE A 91 16.80 46.77 -11.11
CA PHE A 91 15.88 47.91 -11.03
C PHE A 91 15.03 47.89 -9.75
N ALA A 92 15.13 48.94 -8.93
CA ALA A 92 14.04 49.40 -8.06
C ALA A 92 14.26 50.88 -7.77
N GLY A 93 13.78 51.72 -8.69
CA GLY A 93 13.68 53.16 -8.51
C GLY A 93 12.54 53.51 -7.56
N GLY A 94 12.73 54.62 -6.82
CA GLY A 94 11.72 55.21 -5.95
C GLY A 94 12.33 56.34 -5.14
N VAL A 95 12.52 57.49 -5.78
CA VAL A 95 13.01 58.74 -5.17
C VAL A 95 11.82 59.53 -4.61
N SER A 96 11.84 59.83 -3.32
CA SER A 96 11.46 61.11 -2.68
C SER A 96 11.74 60.92 -1.18
N ARG A 97 12.78 61.50 -0.54
CA ARG A 97 13.10 62.92 -0.33
C ARG A 97 11.95 63.65 0.38
N ASP A 98 11.98 63.61 1.71
CA ASP A 98 11.83 64.79 2.56
C ASP A 98 12.45 64.55 3.94
N ASP A 99 12.85 65.63 4.61
CA ASP A 99 13.49 65.79 5.93
C ASP A 99 15.03 65.84 6.01
N SER A 100 15.54 67.03 5.65
CA SER A 100 16.79 67.60 6.17
C SER A 100 16.45 68.88 6.96
N ILE A 101 16.52 68.82 8.29
CA ILE A 101 16.67 69.99 9.15
C ILE A 101 18.15 70.08 9.55
N ASP A 102 18.67 71.29 9.42
CA ASP A 102 20.07 71.69 9.46
C ASP A 102 20.53 72.13 10.85
N TYR A 103 21.85 72.32 10.96
CA TYR A 103 22.67 72.91 12.03
C TYR A 103 23.39 71.94 12.98
N THR A 104 24.68 71.74 12.70
CA THR A 104 25.72 72.12 13.67
C THR A 104 26.93 72.74 12.97
N GLN A 105 27.25 73.96 13.40
CA GLN A 105 28.47 74.71 13.14
C GLN A 105 29.73 73.90 13.51
N GLY A 106 30.77 74.02 12.69
CA GLY A 106 32.11 73.50 12.97
C GLY A 106 32.93 73.47 11.68
N ALA A 107 33.76 74.50 11.52
CA ALA A 107 34.53 74.82 10.32
C ALA A 107 35.68 73.83 10.01
N ALA A 108 36.07 73.87 8.73
CA ALA A 108 37.20 73.24 8.05
C ALA A 108 36.99 71.82 7.47
N ASP A 109 37.01 71.79 6.13
CA ASP A 109 37.01 70.68 5.16
C ASP A 109 35.69 69.91 4.93
N LYS A 110 34.83 70.49 4.10
CA LYS A 110 33.66 69.83 3.49
C LYS A 110 33.46 70.25 2.02
N SER A 111 34.29 69.77 1.10
CA SER A 111 33.87 69.71 -0.30
C SER A 111 32.98 68.48 -0.50
N ASP A 112 31.75 68.68 -0.95
CA ASP A 112 30.79 67.59 -1.19
C ASP A 112 31.11 66.87 -2.50
N LEU A 113 31.92 65.82 -2.39
CA LEU A 113 32.34 64.94 -3.48
C LEU A 113 31.31 63.83 -3.79
N SER A 114 30.02 64.08 -3.55
CA SER A 114 28.97 63.12 -3.90
C SER A 114 28.68 63.12 -5.41
N ASP A 115 28.36 61.95 -5.96
CA ASP A 115 27.94 61.79 -7.37
C ASP A 115 26.71 62.65 -7.73
N ALA A 116 25.91 63.09 -6.75
CA ALA A 116 24.77 63.98 -6.97
C ALA A 116 25.18 65.44 -7.25
N ASN A 117 26.36 65.84 -6.79
CA ASN A 117 26.97 67.15 -7.02
C ASN A 117 27.91 67.16 -8.23
N PHE A 118 28.25 65.99 -8.76
CA PHE A 118 29.08 65.83 -9.95
C PHE A 118 28.22 65.76 -11.23
N ASP A 119 28.42 66.71 -12.13
CA ASP A 119 27.92 66.63 -13.50
C ASP A 119 29.07 66.26 -14.45
N PRO A 120 28.94 65.24 -15.31
CA PRO A 120 30.01 64.83 -16.23
C PRO A 120 30.51 65.94 -17.18
N PHE A 121 29.70 66.96 -17.46
CA PHE A 121 30.10 68.06 -18.34
C PHE A 121 30.76 69.22 -17.58
N THR A 122 30.15 69.68 -16.48
CA THR A 122 30.64 70.83 -15.72
C THR A 122 31.57 70.48 -14.54
N GLY A 123 31.67 69.20 -14.18
CA GLY A 123 32.40 68.74 -13.00
C GLY A 123 31.57 68.87 -11.73
N TYR A 124 32.22 69.09 -10.59
CA TYR A 124 31.51 69.41 -9.35
C TYR A 124 30.96 70.82 -9.41
N ALA A 125 29.70 71.01 -9.03
CA ALA A 125 28.98 72.28 -9.18
C ALA A 125 29.45 73.42 -8.24
N GLU A 126 30.56 73.23 -7.52
CA GLU A 126 31.07 74.18 -6.52
C GLU A 126 32.06 75.17 -7.16
N ASN A 127 31.83 76.48 -7.00
CA ASN A 127 32.70 77.51 -7.54
C ASN A 127 34.00 77.61 -6.74
N LEU A 128 35.11 77.16 -7.33
CA LEU A 128 36.41 76.99 -6.68
C LEU A 128 37.10 78.29 -6.20
N PHE A 129 36.69 79.47 -6.71
CA PHE A 129 37.42 80.73 -6.50
C PHE A 129 36.75 81.69 -5.50
N ASN A 130 35.66 81.30 -4.84
CA ASN A 130 34.96 82.16 -3.87
C ASN A 130 35.71 82.40 -2.55
N ASP A 131 36.78 81.64 -2.28
CA ASP A 131 37.50 81.68 -1.00
C ASP A 131 38.84 82.45 -1.07
N ALA A 132 39.17 83.05 -2.24
CA ALA A 132 40.33 83.91 -2.42
C ALA A 132 39.99 85.38 -2.13
N GLU A 133 40.98 86.19 -1.70
CA GLU A 133 40.80 87.64 -1.54
C GLU A 133 40.36 88.26 -2.88
N TYR A 134 39.21 88.95 -2.86
CA TYR A 134 38.56 89.52 -4.04
C TYR A 134 38.67 91.04 -3.98
N ASP A 135 39.53 91.61 -4.81
CA ASP A 135 39.88 93.02 -4.76
C ASP A 135 39.01 93.88 -5.70
N GLU A 136 39.11 95.20 -5.58
CA GLU A 136 38.30 96.11 -6.41
C GLU A 136 38.61 95.98 -7.91
N GLU A 137 39.83 95.57 -8.28
CA GLU A 137 40.18 95.26 -9.67
C GLU A 137 39.46 94.02 -10.18
N ASP A 138 39.32 92.96 -9.38
CA ASP A 138 38.60 91.74 -9.75
C ASP A 138 37.11 92.03 -9.96
N LYS A 139 36.53 92.85 -9.08
CA LYS A 139 35.14 93.30 -9.22
C LYS A 139 34.92 94.08 -10.51
N MET A 140 35.82 94.99 -10.85
CA MET A 140 35.74 95.74 -12.12
C MET A 140 35.94 94.82 -13.32
N ALA A 141 36.83 93.83 -13.22
CA ALA A 141 37.03 92.83 -14.27
C ALA A 141 35.78 91.99 -14.50
N ASP A 142 35.14 91.48 -13.44
CA ASP A 142 33.91 90.70 -13.53
C ASP A 142 32.74 91.54 -14.05
N GLU A 143 32.59 92.79 -13.64
CA GLU A 143 31.58 93.70 -14.21
C GLU A 143 31.81 93.91 -15.72
N VAL A 144 33.07 94.03 -16.15
CA VAL A 144 33.40 94.13 -17.57
C VAL A 144 33.09 92.82 -18.31
N TYR A 145 33.50 91.67 -17.79
CA TYR A 145 33.21 90.37 -18.41
C TYR A 145 31.71 90.08 -18.45
N GLU A 146 30.97 90.38 -17.39
CA GLU A 146 29.51 90.25 -17.35
C GLU A 146 28.86 91.21 -18.36
N SER A 147 29.37 92.44 -18.52
CA SER A 147 28.88 93.35 -19.55
C SER A 147 29.12 92.80 -20.97
N ILE A 148 30.24 92.11 -21.20
CA ILE A 148 30.56 91.44 -22.45
C ILE A 148 29.59 90.28 -22.68
N ASP A 149 29.35 89.43 -21.68
CA ASP A 149 28.43 88.30 -21.78
C ASP A 149 26.98 88.75 -21.98
N GLN A 150 26.53 89.78 -21.25
CA GLN A 150 25.23 90.41 -21.46
C GLN A 150 25.09 90.99 -22.88
N ARG A 151 26.17 91.56 -23.43
CA ARG A 151 26.21 92.05 -24.83
C ARG A 151 26.20 90.91 -25.84
N MET A 152 26.88 89.80 -25.55
CA MET A 152 26.87 88.60 -26.38
C MET A 152 25.48 87.96 -26.40
N ASP A 153 24.81 87.88 -25.25
CA ASP A 153 23.44 87.38 -25.12
C ASP A 153 22.39 88.32 -25.73
N GLY A 154 22.65 89.64 -25.71
CA GLY A 154 21.76 90.68 -26.23
C GLY A 154 21.35 90.51 -27.69
N ARG A 155 22.13 89.76 -28.49
CA ARG A 155 21.82 89.49 -29.91
C ARG A 155 20.53 88.66 -30.11
N ARG A 156 20.13 87.85 -29.11
CA ARG A 156 18.92 86.99 -29.17
C ARG A 156 18.13 86.90 -27.86
N ARG A 157 18.52 87.62 -26.80
CA ARG A 157 17.93 87.58 -25.45
C ARG A 157 16.40 87.62 -25.45
N SER A 158 15.80 88.66 -26.03
CA SER A 158 14.33 88.84 -26.04
C SER A 158 13.57 87.66 -26.68
N ARG A 159 14.04 87.10 -27.81
CA ARG A 159 13.37 85.96 -28.46
C ARG A 159 13.56 84.65 -27.70
N ARG A 160 14.76 84.43 -27.16
CA ARG A 160 15.08 83.23 -26.37
C ARG A 160 14.26 83.20 -25.08
N GLU A 161 14.24 84.29 -24.33
CA GLU A 161 13.47 84.40 -23.08
C GLU A 161 11.96 84.30 -23.32
N ALA A 162 11.43 84.96 -24.37
CA ALA A 162 10.01 84.84 -24.72
C ALA A 162 9.63 83.39 -25.05
N ARG A 163 10.44 82.69 -25.87
CA ARG A 163 10.22 81.28 -26.21
C ARG A 163 10.33 80.38 -25.00
N LEU A 164 11.34 80.57 -24.15
CA LEU A 164 11.56 79.76 -22.95
C LEU A 164 10.42 79.97 -21.94
N LYS A 165 9.91 81.20 -21.81
CA LYS A 165 8.74 81.52 -20.98
C LYS A 165 7.45 80.88 -21.52
N GLU A 166 7.21 80.92 -22.83
CA GLU A 166 6.07 80.22 -23.46
C GLU A 166 6.18 78.70 -23.32
N GLU A 167 7.38 78.14 -23.44
CA GLU A 167 7.63 76.70 -23.32
C GLU A 167 7.45 76.21 -21.87
N ILE A 168 7.95 76.96 -20.88
CA ILE A 168 7.66 76.69 -19.46
C ILE A 168 6.16 76.79 -19.19
N ALA A 169 5.47 77.79 -19.75
CA ALA A 169 4.03 77.95 -19.56
C ALA A 169 3.24 76.79 -20.18
N LYS A 170 3.60 76.33 -21.39
CA LYS A 170 3.01 75.14 -22.03
C LYS A 170 3.31 73.87 -21.25
N LEU A 171 4.55 73.66 -20.80
CA LEU A 171 4.92 72.49 -19.99
C LEU A 171 4.15 72.44 -18.66
N ARG A 172 3.96 73.60 -18.01
CA ARG A 172 3.14 73.67 -16.78
C ARG A 172 1.65 73.45 -17.03
N ALA A 173 1.13 73.79 -18.22
CA ALA A 173 -0.25 73.52 -18.59
C ALA A 173 -0.48 72.04 -18.95
N GLU A 174 0.44 71.41 -19.68
CA GLU A 174 0.35 69.99 -20.05
C GLU A 174 0.64 69.04 -18.89
N LYS A 175 1.60 69.40 -18.02
CA LYS A 175 2.03 68.60 -16.86
C LYS A 175 2.22 69.51 -15.64
N PRO A 176 1.13 69.92 -14.98
CA PRO A 176 1.24 70.63 -13.71
C PRO A 176 1.94 69.74 -12.67
N THR A 177 2.79 70.34 -11.83
CA THR A 177 3.47 69.63 -10.74
C THR A 177 2.44 69.05 -9.76
N ILE A 178 2.76 67.94 -9.08
CA ILE A 178 1.82 67.27 -8.15
C ILE A 178 1.26 68.29 -7.13
N HIS A 179 2.10 69.16 -6.60
CA HIS A 179 1.66 70.19 -5.64
C HIS A 179 0.66 71.20 -6.25
N GLN A 180 0.72 71.47 -7.56
CA GLN A 180 -0.25 72.31 -8.27
C GLN A 180 -1.56 71.56 -8.58
N GLN A 181 -1.50 70.27 -8.91
CA GLN A 181 -2.69 69.43 -9.12
C GLN A 181 -3.54 69.29 -7.87
N PHE A 182 -2.89 69.30 -6.69
CA PHE A 182 -3.57 69.24 -5.39
C PHE A 182 -3.70 70.60 -4.71
N ALA A 183 -3.33 71.71 -5.36
CA ALA A 183 -3.36 73.04 -4.72
C ALA A 183 -4.80 73.51 -4.45
N ASP A 184 -5.73 73.18 -5.34
CA ASP A 184 -7.17 73.43 -5.20
C ASP A 184 -7.78 72.53 -4.12
N LEU A 185 -7.44 71.24 -4.08
CA LEU A 185 -7.87 70.30 -3.04
C LEU A 185 -7.28 70.64 -1.67
N LYS A 186 -6.03 71.10 -1.60
CA LYS A 186 -5.39 71.60 -0.37
C LYS A 186 -6.02 72.91 0.11
N LYS A 187 -6.49 73.77 -0.80
CA LYS A 187 -7.36 74.90 -0.44
C LYS A 187 -8.75 74.43 0.00
N GLY A 188 -9.31 73.38 -0.61
CA GLY A 188 -10.56 72.76 -0.17
C GLY A 188 -10.47 72.16 1.23
N LEU A 189 -9.31 71.60 1.61
CA LEU A 189 -9.05 71.05 2.95
C LEU A 189 -9.09 72.12 4.07
N THR A 190 -9.05 73.41 3.76
CA THR A 190 -9.23 74.46 4.79
C THR A 190 -10.67 74.57 5.27
N SER A 191 -11.66 74.01 4.56
CA SER A 191 -13.06 74.00 5.01
C SER A 191 -13.37 72.90 6.03
N VAL A 192 -12.47 71.93 6.22
CA VAL A 192 -12.62 70.85 7.18
C VAL A 192 -12.28 71.38 8.57
N THR A 193 -13.23 71.24 9.50
CA THR A 193 -13.09 71.77 10.86
C THR A 193 -12.12 70.93 11.69
N GLN A 194 -11.52 71.51 12.73
CA GLN A 194 -10.57 70.79 13.57
C GLN A 194 -11.20 69.55 14.25
N GLU A 195 -12.50 69.59 14.58
CA GLU A 195 -13.22 68.43 15.12
C GLU A 195 -13.31 67.28 14.11
N GLU A 196 -13.51 67.58 12.82
CA GLU A 196 -13.48 66.57 11.76
C GLU A 196 -12.07 65.99 11.57
N TRP A 197 -11.02 66.81 11.70
CA TRP A 197 -9.62 66.37 11.68
C TRP A 197 -9.29 65.44 12.85
N GLU A 198 -9.81 65.73 14.05
CA GLU A 198 -9.63 64.88 15.23
C GLU A 198 -10.47 63.60 15.18
N SER A 199 -11.54 63.59 14.37
CA SER A 199 -12.42 62.42 14.18
C SER A 199 -11.97 61.47 13.06
N ILE A 200 -10.87 61.75 12.35
CA ILE A 200 -10.34 60.84 11.33
C ILE A 200 -10.02 59.50 11.99
N PRO A 201 -10.69 58.39 11.60
CA PRO A 201 -10.42 57.10 12.21
C PRO A 201 -8.98 56.65 11.89
N ASP A 202 -8.23 56.30 12.93
CA ASP A 202 -6.95 55.60 12.76
C ASP A 202 -7.18 54.29 12.00
N ILE A 203 -6.21 53.88 11.16
CA ILE A 203 -6.30 52.69 10.32
C ILE A 203 -6.55 51.45 11.18
N GLY A 204 -7.82 51.05 11.29
CA GLY A 204 -8.23 49.77 11.84
C GLY A 204 -7.77 48.66 10.89
N ASP A 205 -6.92 47.76 11.39
CA ASP A 205 -6.38 46.61 10.66
C ASP A 205 -7.49 45.73 10.05
N TYR A 206 -7.90 46.00 8.81
CA TYR A 206 -8.79 45.12 8.04
C TYR A 206 -8.07 43.88 7.49
N THR A 207 -6.87 43.56 8.00
CA THR A 207 -6.14 42.33 7.65
C THR A 207 -5.78 41.53 8.91
N LEU A 208 -6.32 40.30 9.00
CA LEU A 208 -6.10 39.31 10.06
C LEU A 208 -4.65 38.76 10.11
N LYS A 209 -3.62 39.60 10.06
CA LYS A 209 -2.20 39.15 10.05
C LYS A 209 -1.49 39.22 11.41
N ARG A 210 -2.15 39.70 12.46
CA ARG A 210 -1.53 39.86 13.79
C ARG A 210 -2.18 39.03 14.90
N LYS A 211 -2.55 37.78 14.61
CA LYS A 211 -2.71 36.73 15.64
C LYS A 211 -1.80 35.55 15.30
N GLN A 212 -0.92 35.23 16.26
CA GLN A 212 0.01 34.09 16.35
C GLN A 212 1.47 34.32 15.89
N LYS A 213 2.31 34.79 16.82
CA LYS A 213 3.67 34.24 16.96
C LYS A 213 3.81 33.66 18.37
N LYS A 214 3.46 32.38 18.51
CA LYS A 214 3.84 31.55 19.66
C LYS A 214 5.13 30.85 19.25
N GLN A 215 6.23 31.04 19.99
CA GLN A 215 7.48 30.33 19.72
C GLN A 215 7.26 28.83 19.93
N GLN A 216 7.33 28.05 18.85
CA GLN A 216 7.40 26.59 18.94
C GLN A 216 8.87 26.17 19.03
N LEU A 217 9.19 25.37 20.05
CA LEU A 217 10.44 24.64 20.12
C LEU A 217 10.55 23.77 18.86
N LEU A 218 11.54 24.03 18.02
CA LEU A 218 11.81 23.21 16.84
C LEU A 218 12.71 22.04 17.26
N THR A 219 12.15 20.86 17.47
CA THR A 219 12.92 19.62 17.36
C THR A 219 13.13 19.32 15.88
N PRO A 220 14.32 18.86 15.44
CA PRO A 220 14.50 18.41 14.06
C PRO A 220 13.51 17.27 13.76
N ALA A 221 12.69 17.45 12.73
CA ALA A 221 11.80 16.38 12.27
C ALA A 221 12.64 15.24 11.70
N SER A 222 12.22 14.00 11.94
CA SER A 222 12.84 12.83 11.32
C SER A 222 12.53 12.80 9.82
N ASP A 223 13.46 12.26 9.02
CA ASP A 223 13.39 12.21 7.55
C ASP A 223 12.10 11.58 7.00
N ARG A 224 11.35 10.85 7.83
CA ARG A 224 10.05 10.26 7.49
C ARG A 224 8.96 11.32 7.25
N GLY A 225 9.02 12.47 7.93
CA GLY A 225 8.08 13.58 7.74
C GLY A 225 8.27 14.33 6.42
N ILE A 226 9.45 14.24 5.80
CA ILE A 226 9.75 14.88 4.51
C ILE A 226 9.05 14.12 3.36
N LEU A 227 8.95 12.80 3.46
CA LEU A 227 8.22 11.96 2.51
C LEU A 227 6.70 12.17 2.59
N GLU A 228 6.18 12.39 3.80
CA GLU A 228 4.75 12.64 4.01
C GLU A 228 4.36 14.08 3.61
N ALA A 229 5.23 15.07 3.84
CA ALA A 229 5.04 16.45 3.39
C ALA A 229 5.03 16.58 1.87
N ARG A 230 5.89 15.83 1.16
CA ARG A 230 5.87 15.76 -0.32
C ARG A 230 4.54 15.23 -0.85
N ASN A 231 3.97 14.19 -0.24
CA ASN A 231 2.66 13.66 -0.63
C ASN A 231 1.50 14.62 -0.27
N ARG A 232 1.69 15.47 0.73
CA ARG A 232 0.69 16.44 1.19
C ARG A 232 0.65 17.70 0.33
N GLU A 233 1.80 18.14 -0.22
CA GLU A 233 1.86 19.20 -1.22
C GLU A 233 1.27 18.77 -2.58
N SER A 234 1.33 17.47 -2.92
CA SER A 234 0.62 16.92 -4.08
C SER A 234 -0.91 17.03 -3.98
N PHE A 235 -1.47 17.10 -2.76
CA PHE A 235 -2.91 17.29 -2.55
C PHE A 235 -3.33 18.77 -2.41
N SER A 236 -2.40 19.70 -2.19
CA SER A 236 -2.72 21.12 -1.99
C SER A 236 -2.74 21.96 -3.27
N ASN A 237 -2.26 21.44 -4.39
CA ASN A 237 -2.34 22.13 -5.69
C ASN A 237 -3.66 21.88 -6.44
N SER A 238 -4.61 21.15 -5.86
CA SER A 238 -5.93 20.90 -6.47
C SER A 238 -7.07 21.79 -5.93
N ILE A 239 -6.81 22.71 -5.00
CA ILE A 239 -7.84 23.67 -4.54
C ILE A 239 -7.22 25.06 -4.35
N SER A 240 -7.27 25.89 -5.39
CA SER A 240 -7.57 27.32 -5.22
C SER A 240 -8.04 27.95 -6.53
N SER A 241 -9.35 27.88 -6.78
CA SER A 241 -10.09 29.00 -7.33
C SER A 241 -11.56 28.86 -6.95
N GLY A 242 -12.03 29.69 -6.00
CA GLY A 242 -13.46 29.87 -5.71
C GLY A 242 -13.92 29.62 -4.27
N SER A 243 -13.88 30.68 -3.46
CA SER A 243 -14.77 30.99 -2.30
C SER A 243 -15.01 29.93 -1.22
N ALA A 244 -14.30 30.09 -0.10
CA ALA A 244 -14.79 29.67 1.22
C ALA A 244 -15.62 30.79 1.84
N THR A 245 -16.89 30.52 2.13
CA THR A 245 -17.56 31.08 3.31
C THR A 245 -17.42 30.06 4.45
N PRO A 246 -16.87 30.46 5.61
CA PRO A 246 -16.98 29.66 6.82
C PRO A 246 -17.72 30.48 7.89
N ILE A 247 -18.97 30.16 8.20
CA ILE A 247 -19.56 30.64 9.45
C ILE A 247 -20.34 29.50 10.12
N GLY A 248 -19.88 29.14 11.32
CA GLY A 248 -20.48 28.14 12.20
C GLY A 248 -21.65 28.67 13.03
N PHE A 249 -22.33 27.74 13.67
CA PHE A 249 -23.47 27.96 14.58
C PHE A 249 -23.05 28.61 15.92
N GLY A 250 -23.84 29.58 16.41
CA GLY A 250 -23.82 30.00 17.82
C GLY A 250 -24.47 31.35 18.22
N MET A 251 -25.81 31.40 18.22
CA MET A 251 -26.72 32.21 19.08
C MET A 251 -27.15 33.67 18.76
N ALA A 252 -28.49 33.84 18.84
CA ALA A 252 -29.32 34.99 19.25
C ALA A 252 -29.86 36.02 18.21
N THR A 253 -31.03 35.69 17.64
CA THR A 253 -32.33 36.44 17.59
C THR A 253 -32.37 37.99 17.48
N PRO A 254 -33.39 38.59 16.81
CA PRO A 254 -34.80 38.14 16.84
C PRO A 254 -35.55 38.08 15.51
N LEU A 255 -36.53 37.18 15.48
CA LEU A 255 -37.69 37.22 14.60
C LEU A 255 -38.92 37.23 15.52
N MET A 256 -39.79 38.23 15.33
CA MET A 256 -41.18 38.23 15.80
C MET A 256 -42.08 38.26 14.57
N ALA A 257 -43.05 37.33 14.54
CA ALA A 257 -44.21 37.21 13.65
C ALA A 257 -43.93 37.05 12.13
N GLY A 258 -44.49 36.08 11.42
CA GLY A 258 -45.48 35.06 11.74
C GLY A 258 -46.19 34.61 10.47
N GLY A 259 -46.24 33.29 10.21
CA GLY A 259 -47.35 32.66 9.49
C GLY A 259 -47.01 31.76 8.29
N LEU A 260 -47.11 30.43 8.54
CA LEU A 260 -47.74 29.33 7.76
C LEU A 260 -47.50 29.30 6.23
N SER A 261 -47.03 28.23 5.58
CA SER A 261 -47.38 26.81 5.72
C SER A 261 -46.45 25.93 4.87
N THR A 262 -46.24 24.69 5.32
CA THR A 262 -45.56 23.54 4.68
C THR A 262 -45.73 23.35 3.16
N PRO A 263 -44.73 22.83 2.43
CA PRO A 263 -44.95 22.03 1.23
C PRO A 263 -44.79 20.55 1.57
N LEU A 264 -45.91 19.89 1.86
CA LEU A 264 -46.01 18.44 1.81
C LEU A 264 -46.63 18.07 0.45
N GLY A 265 -45.97 17.20 -0.31
CA GLY A 265 -46.67 16.21 -1.11
C GLY A 265 -46.61 16.31 -2.63
N LEU A 266 -45.92 15.31 -3.19
CA LEU A 266 -46.25 14.52 -4.40
C LEU A 266 -45.89 15.04 -5.80
N GLN A 267 -44.86 14.38 -6.34
CA GLN A 267 -44.68 14.05 -7.75
C GLN A 267 -45.80 13.13 -8.26
N THR A 268 -46.25 13.36 -9.50
CA THR A 268 -46.22 12.44 -10.66
C THR A 268 -46.93 13.13 -11.86
N PRO A 269 -46.87 12.58 -13.09
CA PRO A 269 -45.84 12.84 -14.09
C PRO A 269 -46.40 13.69 -15.26
N LEU A 270 -45.51 14.23 -16.09
CA LEU A 270 -45.81 15.20 -17.17
C LEU A 270 -46.18 16.60 -16.68
N GLY A 271 -45.14 17.42 -16.49
CA GLY A 271 -45.22 18.82 -16.13
C GLY A 271 -45.86 19.68 -17.22
N ILE A 272 -47.18 19.84 -17.15
CA ILE A 272 -47.93 20.93 -17.76
C ILE A 272 -48.89 21.48 -16.71
N GLN A 273 -48.58 22.64 -16.13
CA GLN A 273 -49.57 23.47 -15.44
C GLN A 273 -49.69 24.82 -16.16
N THR A 274 -50.84 25.00 -16.77
CA THR A 274 -51.43 26.26 -17.21
C THR A 274 -51.81 27.10 -15.98
N PRO A 275 -51.52 28.42 -15.95
CA PRO A 275 -51.96 29.28 -14.85
C PRO A 275 -53.36 29.84 -15.14
N LEU A 276 -54.35 29.44 -14.32
CA LEU A 276 -55.66 30.09 -14.20
C LEU A 276 -55.66 30.95 -12.92
N GLY A 277 -55.73 32.26 -13.07
CA GLY A 277 -55.74 33.20 -11.96
C GLY A 277 -56.07 34.63 -12.41
N LEU A 278 -57.24 34.80 -13.01
CA LEU A 278 -57.80 36.09 -13.43
C LEU A 278 -58.27 36.87 -12.19
N ARG A 279 -57.61 37.99 -11.84
CA ARG A 279 -58.27 39.13 -11.21
C ARG A 279 -58.02 40.35 -12.08
N THR A 280 -59.06 40.82 -12.75
CA THR A 280 -59.12 42.10 -13.44
C THR A 280 -58.94 43.26 -12.46
N PRO A 281 -58.40 44.41 -12.93
CA PRO A 281 -57.71 45.38 -12.09
C PRO A 281 -58.59 46.58 -11.72
N MET A 282 -58.38 47.12 -10.53
CA MET A 282 -58.70 48.52 -10.24
C MET A 282 -57.51 49.15 -9.54
N GLY A 283 -56.87 50.10 -10.22
CA GLY A 283 -55.95 51.06 -9.60
C GLY A 283 -54.64 51.31 -10.36
N SER A 284 -54.65 52.27 -11.29
CA SER A 284 -53.54 53.21 -11.53
C SER A 284 -52.22 52.71 -12.16
N SER A 285 -52.22 52.64 -13.50
CA SER A 285 -51.18 53.14 -14.43
C SER A 285 -49.68 53.12 -14.03
N THR A 286 -48.94 52.08 -14.47
CA THR A 286 -47.82 52.14 -15.43
C THR A 286 -47.44 50.71 -15.88
N PRO A 287 -47.27 50.39 -17.17
CA PRO A 287 -46.71 49.10 -17.58
C PRO A 287 -45.19 49.07 -17.37
N SER A 288 -44.67 48.09 -16.63
CA SER A 288 -43.24 47.83 -16.46
C SER A 288 -42.63 47.38 -17.80
N LEU A 289 -41.72 48.19 -18.34
CA LEU A 289 -41.06 47.92 -19.62
C LEU A 289 -40.09 46.71 -19.54
N ASN A 290 -39.66 46.36 -18.32
CA ASN A 290 -38.81 45.21 -18.05
C ASN A 290 -39.55 43.87 -18.22
N ASP A 291 -40.78 43.76 -17.73
CA ASP A 291 -41.56 42.51 -17.86
C ASP A 291 -41.99 42.27 -19.31
N LEU A 292 -42.28 43.35 -20.05
CA LEU A 292 -42.51 43.26 -21.49
C LEU A 292 -41.22 42.92 -22.25
N GLY A 293 -40.06 43.41 -21.78
CA GLY A 293 -38.74 43.11 -22.32
C GLY A 293 -38.33 41.65 -22.10
N GLU A 294 -38.55 41.11 -20.91
CA GLU A 294 -38.30 39.70 -20.57
C GLU A 294 -39.31 38.77 -21.25
N ALA A 295 -40.59 39.13 -21.31
CA ALA A 295 -41.60 38.37 -22.05
C ALA A 295 -41.30 38.38 -23.56
N ARG A 296 -40.85 39.51 -24.12
CA ARG A 296 -40.41 39.56 -25.53
C ARG A 296 -39.11 38.81 -25.76
N GLY A 297 -38.16 38.86 -24.81
CA GLY A 297 -36.90 38.13 -24.87
C GLY A 297 -37.09 36.62 -24.84
N THR A 298 -38.00 36.11 -24.00
CA THR A 298 -38.37 34.68 -23.95
C THR A 298 -39.20 34.25 -25.15
N VAL A 299 -40.11 35.09 -25.66
CA VAL A 299 -40.83 34.79 -26.91
C VAL A 299 -39.87 34.79 -28.10
N LEU A 300 -38.87 35.68 -28.10
CA LEU A 300 -37.82 35.71 -29.12
C LEU A 300 -36.91 34.48 -29.01
N SER A 301 -36.51 34.07 -27.80
CA SER A 301 -35.71 32.86 -27.60
C SER A 301 -36.47 31.62 -28.04
N VAL A 302 -37.76 31.48 -27.71
CA VAL A 302 -38.58 30.35 -28.18
C VAL A 302 -38.74 30.34 -29.71
N LYS A 303 -38.82 31.51 -30.35
CA LYS A 303 -38.83 31.59 -31.81
C LYS A 303 -37.47 31.26 -32.42
N LEU A 304 -36.39 31.72 -31.80
CA LEU A 304 -35.03 31.38 -32.21
C LEU A 304 -34.76 29.89 -32.00
N ASP A 305 -35.19 29.29 -30.89
CA ASP A 305 -35.07 27.87 -30.60
C ASP A 305 -35.84 27.03 -31.61
N LYS A 306 -37.05 27.43 -32.02
CA LYS A 306 -37.77 26.77 -33.14
C LYS A 306 -37.03 26.88 -34.48
N VAL A 307 -36.36 27.99 -34.71
CA VAL A 307 -35.51 28.17 -35.90
C VAL A 307 -34.21 27.37 -35.76
N MET A 308 -33.64 27.25 -34.56
CA MET A 308 -32.42 26.49 -34.26
C MET A 308 -32.66 24.98 -34.32
N ASP A 309 -33.81 24.48 -33.85
CA ASP A 309 -34.23 23.08 -34.00
C ASP A 309 -34.38 22.67 -35.47
N SER A 310 -34.64 23.64 -36.35
CA SER A 310 -34.73 23.43 -37.80
C SER A 310 -33.35 23.38 -38.48
N ILE A 311 -32.29 23.81 -37.79
CA ILE A 311 -30.91 23.85 -38.29
C ILE A 311 -30.18 22.61 -37.77
N SER A 312 -30.23 21.52 -38.55
CA SER A 312 -29.41 20.34 -38.26
C SER A 312 -27.93 20.64 -38.53
N GLY A 313 -27.04 20.12 -37.68
CA GLY A 313 -25.58 20.32 -37.79
C GLY A 313 -24.97 21.30 -36.79
N GLN A 314 -25.73 21.82 -35.82
CA GLN A 314 -25.14 22.53 -34.68
C GLN A 314 -24.37 21.56 -33.78
N THR A 315 -23.06 21.78 -33.65
CA THR A 315 -22.18 20.95 -32.80
C THR A 315 -22.14 21.52 -31.38
N VAL A 316 -22.93 20.98 -30.45
CA VAL A 316 -22.78 21.24 -29.01
C VAL A 316 -22.03 20.06 -28.41
N ILE A 317 -20.83 20.33 -27.87
CA ILE A 317 -20.06 19.33 -27.13
C ILE A 317 -20.57 19.32 -25.70
N ASP A 318 -20.81 18.14 -25.11
CA ASP A 318 -21.14 18.03 -23.68
C ASP A 318 -19.94 18.53 -22.84
N PRO A 319 -20.07 19.66 -22.13
CA PRO A 319 -18.96 20.21 -21.35
C PRO A 319 -18.51 19.25 -20.25
N LYS A 320 -19.39 18.39 -19.73
CA LYS A 320 -19.00 17.38 -18.74
C LYS A 320 -18.18 16.28 -19.37
N GLY A 321 -18.66 15.69 -20.47
CA GLY A 321 -17.92 14.71 -21.27
C GLY A 321 -16.56 15.24 -21.74
N TYR A 322 -16.51 16.47 -22.23
CA TYR A 322 -15.26 17.08 -22.69
C TYR A 322 -14.28 17.34 -21.54
N LEU A 323 -14.76 17.79 -20.37
CA LEU A 323 -13.91 17.96 -19.18
C LEU A 323 -13.44 16.61 -18.62
N THR A 324 -14.26 15.56 -18.66
CA THR A 324 -13.82 14.21 -18.29
C THR A 324 -12.75 13.68 -19.25
N ASP A 325 -12.90 13.95 -20.54
CA ASP A 325 -11.92 13.56 -21.54
C ASP A 325 -10.62 14.37 -21.39
N LEU A 326 -10.69 15.68 -21.10
CA LEU A 326 -9.52 16.50 -20.80
C LEU A 326 -8.80 16.04 -19.52
N ASN A 327 -9.54 15.70 -18.47
CA ASN A 327 -8.98 15.14 -17.25
C ASN A 327 -8.34 13.76 -17.50
N SER A 328 -8.87 12.99 -18.46
CA SER A 328 -8.29 11.70 -18.87
C SER A 328 -7.03 11.87 -19.74
N MET A 329 -6.91 12.98 -20.47
CA MET A 329 -5.76 13.32 -21.31
C MET A 329 -4.60 13.94 -20.54
N GLN A 330 -4.80 14.34 -19.28
CA GLN A 330 -3.77 14.94 -18.47
C GLN A 330 -2.69 13.89 -18.16
N LEU A 331 -1.60 13.93 -18.95
CA LEU A 331 -0.42 13.09 -18.76
C LEU A 331 0.06 13.28 -17.32
N GLN A 332 0.17 12.19 -16.58
CA GLN A 332 0.60 12.14 -15.17
C GLN A 332 2.09 12.50 -14.96
N SER A 333 2.71 13.28 -15.84
CA SER A 333 4.04 13.83 -15.58
C SER A 333 3.90 15.14 -14.82
N ASP A 334 3.88 15.06 -13.49
CA ASP A 334 3.97 16.17 -12.52
C ASP A 334 5.32 16.93 -12.58
N ALA A 335 6.01 16.91 -13.72
CA ALA A 335 7.28 17.59 -13.87
C ALA A 335 7.02 19.08 -14.09
N ASP A 336 7.52 19.91 -13.16
CA ASP A 336 7.45 21.36 -13.27
C ASP A 336 8.00 21.83 -14.62
N ILE A 337 7.17 22.58 -15.36
CA ILE A 337 7.53 23.13 -16.67
C ILE A 337 8.83 23.95 -16.59
N ALA A 338 9.09 24.59 -15.44
CA ALA A 338 10.31 25.33 -15.18
C ALA A 338 11.54 24.41 -15.14
N ASP A 339 11.45 23.26 -14.48
CA ASP A 339 12.55 22.31 -14.38
C ASP A 339 12.78 21.56 -15.69
N ILE A 340 11.72 21.27 -16.46
CA ILE A 340 11.86 20.78 -17.85
C ILE A 340 12.63 21.80 -18.70
N LYS A 341 12.36 23.11 -18.56
CA LYS A 341 13.09 24.15 -19.29
C LYS A 341 14.56 24.23 -18.85
N LYS A 342 14.86 24.17 -17.56
CA LYS A 342 16.25 24.11 -17.04
C LYS A 342 16.96 22.86 -17.56
N ALA A 343 16.34 21.69 -17.46
CA ALA A 343 16.87 20.44 -17.98
C ALA A 343 17.12 20.50 -19.48
N ARG A 344 16.25 21.15 -20.26
CA ARG A 344 16.45 21.38 -21.70
C ARG A 344 17.69 22.23 -21.96
N THR A 345 17.89 23.31 -21.21
CA THR A 345 19.10 24.14 -21.35
C THR A 345 20.37 23.37 -20.97
N LEU A 346 20.31 22.58 -19.90
CA LEU A 346 21.43 21.77 -19.45
C LEU A 346 21.77 20.68 -20.46
N LEU A 347 20.79 19.92 -20.94
CA LEU A 347 21.02 18.86 -21.92
C LEU A 347 21.45 19.41 -23.28
N LYS A 348 20.95 20.59 -23.67
CA LYS A 348 21.44 21.31 -24.86
C LYS A 348 22.92 21.70 -24.69
N SER A 349 23.31 22.15 -23.50
CA SER A 349 24.73 22.42 -23.20
C SER A 349 25.57 21.14 -23.28
N VAL A 350 25.11 20.04 -22.67
CA VAL A 350 25.78 18.73 -22.70
C VAL A 350 26.00 18.25 -24.13
N ILE A 351 24.96 18.29 -24.96
CA ILE A 351 25.01 17.90 -26.38
C ILE A 351 25.99 18.77 -27.16
N SER A 352 25.99 20.09 -26.92
CA SER A 352 26.88 21.01 -27.61
C SER A 352 28.34 20.84 -27.21
N THR A 353 28.59 20.55 -25.92
CA THR A 353 29.95 20.32 -25.41
C THR A 353 30.52 18.97 -25.84
N ASN A 354 29.68 17.94 -25.90
CA ASN A 354 30.08 16.58 -26.20
C ASN A 354 29.18 15.96 -27.28
N PRO A 355 29.42 16.27 -28.57
CA PRO A 355 28.60 15.73 -29.66
C PRO A 355 28.63 14.20 -29.79
N ASN A 356 29.73 13.57 -29.35
CA ASN A 356 29.92 12.10 -29.43
C ASN A 356 29.36 11.36 -28.20
N HIS A 357 28.71 12.06 -27.26
CA HIS A 357 28.18 11.47 -26.05
C HIS A 357 26.74 10.98 -26.25
N ALA A 358 26.60 9.68 -26.52
CA ALA A 358 25.32 9.00 -26.77
C ALA A 358 24.24 9.20 -25.67
N PRO A 359 24.53 9.01 -24.37
CA PRO A 359 23.53 9.22 -23.32
C PRO A 359 22.97 10.64 -23.26
N GLY A 360 23.75 11.66 -23.63
CA GLY A 360 23.29 13.05 -23.66
C GLY A 360 22.17 13.29 -24.67
N TRP A 361 22.32 12.72 -25.87
CA TRP A 361 21.28 12.76 -26.90
C TRP A 361 20.02 11.98 -26.50
N ILE A 362 20.21 10.80 -25.88
CA ILE A 362 19.09 9.99 -25.37
C ILE A 362 18.33 10.73 -24.28
N ALA A 363 19.03 11.33 -23.31
CA ALA A 363 18.42 12.07 -22.22
C ALA A 363 17.63 13.28 -22.75
N ALA A 364 18.17 14.01 -23.73
CA ALA A 364 17.46 15.16 -24.33
C ALA A 364 16.18 14.73 -25.04
N ALA A 365 16.22 13.62 -25.77
CA ALA A 365 15.05 13.11 -26.46
C ALA A 365 13.99 12.54 -25.51
N ARG A 366 14.40 11.81 -24.48
CA ARG A 366 13.50 11.34 -23.41
C ARG A 366 12.89 12.52 -22.64
N LEU A 367 13.63 13.61 -22.44
CA LEU A 367 13.09 14.84 -21.84
C LEU A 367 11.99 15.46 -22.72
N GLU A 368 12.18 15.51 -24.05
CA GLU A 368 11.15 16.02 -24.96
C GLU A 368 9.94 15.07 -25.08
N GLU A 369 10.15 13.77 -24.95
CA GLU A 369 9.05 12.79 -24.83
C GLU A 369 8.24 13.03 -23.56
N LEU A 370 8.89 13.21 -22.40
CA LEU A 370 8.23 13.55 -21.13
C LEU A 370 7.51 14.89 -21.20
N ALA A 371 8.01 15.82 -22.01
CA ALA A 371 7.37 17.11 -22.30
C ALA A 371 6.23 17.03 -23.35
N GLY A 372 5.94 15.84 -23.89
CA GLY A 372 4.90 15.59 -24.88
C GLY A 372 5.26 15.98 -26.32
N LYS A 373 6.49 16.46 -26.58
CA LYS A 373 6.94 16.95 -27.89
C LYS A 373 7.68 15.87 -28.69
N LEU A 374 6.95 14.81 -29.05
CA LEU A 374 7.49 13.63 -29.75
C LEU A 374 8.19 13.94 -31.08
N GLN A 375 7.75 14.96 -31.82
CA GLN A 375 8.41 15.34 -33.08
C GLN A 375 9.83 15.90 -32.83
N SER A 376 9.97 16.83 -31.88
CA SER A 376 11.28 17.37 -31.50
C SER A 376 12.19 16.30 -30.90
N ALA A 377 11.63 15.33 -30.16
CA ALA A 377 12.39 14.19 -29.66
C ALA A 377 12.98 13.36 -30.82
N ARG A 378 12.17 13.06 -31.87
CA ARG A 378 12.63 12.32 -33.05
C ARG A 378 13.72 13.06 -33.82
N GLU A 379 13.57 14.37 -34.01
CA GLU A 379 14.58 15.21 -34.65
C GLU A 379 15.90 15.18 -33.88
N LEU A 380 15.85 15.37 -32.56
CA LEU A 380 17.03 15.31 -31.68
C LEU A 380 17.73 13.96 -31.74
N ILE A 381 17.00 12.84 -31.73
CA ILE A 381 17.63 11.54 -31.86
C ILE A 381 18.17 11.31 -33.27
N SER A 382 17.50 11.76 -34.32
CA SER A 382 18.01 11.60 -35.68
C SER A 382 19.38 12.31 -35.85
N LEU A 383 19.55 13.48 -35.21
CA LEU A 383 20.82 14.17 -35.10
C LEU A 383 21.81 13.39 -34.22
N GLY A 384 21.35 12.84 -33.10
CA GLY A 384 22.12 11.94 -32.24
C GLY A 384 22.68 10.72 -32.99
N CYS A 385 21.90 10.09 -33.87
CA CYS A 385 22.34 8.95 -34.68
C CYS A 385 23.43 9.33 -35.69
N GLN A 386 23.37 10.53 -36.27
CA GLN A 386 24.40 11.02 -37.20
C GLN A 386 25.70 11.36 -36.48
N ARG A 387 25.61 11.93 -35.28
CA ARG A 387 26.77 12.33 -34.46
C ARG A 387 27.40 11.14 -33.72
N CYS A 388 26.58 10.19 -33.27
CA CYS A 388 26.99 8.99 -32.55
C CYS A 388 26.64 7.71 -33.32
N PRO A 389 27.30 7.43 -34.46
CA PRO A 389 26.99 6.23 -35.26
C PRO A 389 27.39 4.93 -34.56
N LYS A 390 28.42 4.97 -33.68
CA LYS A 390 29.00 3.78 -33.03
C LYS A 390 28.22 3.27 -31.82
N SER A 391 27.27 4.05 -31.30
CA SER A 391 26.54 3.69 -30.09
C SER A 391 25.24 2.98 -30.41
N GLU A 392 25.07 1.76 -29.91
CA GLU A 392 23.87 0.94 -30.11
C GLU A 392 22.62 1.57 -29.48
N ASP A 393 22.76 2.15 -28.28
CA ASP A 393 21.63 2.64 -27.49
C ASP A 393 20.90 3.83 -28.14
N VAL A 394 21.62 4.68 -28.87
CA VAL A 394 21.02 5.83 -29.59
C VAL A 394 20.13 5.32 -30.72
N TRP A 395 20.57 4.29 -31.43
CA TRP A 395 19.79 3.68 -32.51
C TRP A 395 18.56 2.93 -31.98
N LEU A 396 18.66 2.27 -30.82
CA LEU A 396 17.51 1.63 -30.17
C LEU A 396 16.46 2.66 -29.73
N GLU A 397 16.89 3.78 -29.13
CA GLU A 397 15.99 4.86 -28.77
C GLU A 397 15.39 5.57 -29.99
N ALA A 398 16.15 5.69 -31.08
CA ALA A 398 15.64 6.19 -32.36
C ALA A 398 14.52 5.30 -32.89
N ALA A 399 14.75 3.99 -32.91
CA ALA A 399 13.75 3.03 -33.35
C ALA A 399 12.50 3.09 -32.45
N ARG A 400 12.67 3.23 -31.12
CA ARG A 400 11.57 3.33 -30.15
C ARG A 400 10.68 4.55 -30.37
N LEU A 401 11.26 5.72 -30.60
CA LEU A 401 10.51 6.98 -30.73
C LEU A 401 9.88 7.17 -32.12
N GLU A 402 10.42 6.51 -33.13
CA GLU A 402 9.97 6.62 -34.51
C GLU A 402 8.69 5.82 -34.79
N LYS A 403 7.90 6.24 -35.78
CA LYS A 403 6.68 5.53 -36.18
C LYS A 403 7.02 4.10 -36.69
N PRO A 404 6.14 3.10 -36.51
CA PRO A 404 6.44 1.70 -36.86
C PRO A 404 6.88 1.48 -38.31
N ARG A 405 6.36 2.28 -39.26
CA ARG A 405 6.75 2.20 -40.68
C ARG A 405 8.20 2.66 -40.92
N ASN A 406 8.61 3.72 -40.24
CA ASN A 406 9.93 4.33 -40.39
C ASN A 406 11.00 3.67 -39.50
N ALA A 407 10.58 3.06 -38.39
CA ALA A 407 11.49 2.36 -37.47
C ALA A 407 12.30 1.25 -38.17
N LYS A 408 11.71 0.54 -39.14
CA LYS A 408 12.42 -0.46 -39.95
C LYS A 408 13.59 0.16 -40.73
N ALA A 409 13.36 1.33 -41.34
CA ALA A 409 14.40 2.04 -42.08
C ALA A 409 15.51 2.56 -41.16
N VAL A 410 15.16 3.00 -39.95
CA VAL A 410 16.14 3.40 -38.93
C VAL A 410 16.98 2.21 -38.49
N LEU A 411 16.37 1.06 -38.25
CA LEU A 411 17.08 -0.17 -37.85
C LEU A 411 17.92 -0.73 -38.99
N ALA A 412 17.47 -0.67 -40.24
CA ALA A 412 18.28 -1.05 -41.40
C ALA A 412 19.55 -0.20 -41.51
N LYS A 413 19.44 1.12 -41.28
CA LYS A 413 20.60 2.03 -41.19
C LYS A 413 21.49 1.72 -39.98
N ALA A 414 20.89 1.40 -38.84
CA ALA A 414 21.61 1.05 -37.63
C ALA A 414 22.47 -0.22 -37.83
N VAL A 415 21.86 -1.26 -38.41
CA VAL A 415 22.53 -2.54 -38.69
C VAL A 415 23.63 -2.41 -39.74
N SER A 416 23.46 -1.54 -40.75
CA SER A 416 24.54 -1.30 -41.73
C SER A 416 25.77 -0.64 -41.09
N VAL A 417 25.57 0.15 -40.03
CA VAL A 417 26.66 0.83 -39.31
C VAL A 417 27.23 -0.05 -38.20
N LEU A 418 26.37 -0.84 -37.53
CA LEU A 418 26.71 -1.72 -36.39
C LEU A 418 26.20 -3.15 -36.64
N PRO A 419 26.85 -3.92 -37.53
CA PRO A 419 26.41 -5.28 -37.86
C PRO A 419 26.60 -6.27 -36.70
N HIS A 420 27.52 -5.99 -35.77
CA HIS A 420 27.85 -6.88 -34.65
C HIS A 420 27.01 -6.66 -33.37
N SER A 421 26.02 -5.76 -33.40
CA SER A 421 25.14 -5.53 -32.25
C SER A 421 23.98 -6.54 -32.22
N VAL A 422 23.98 -7.43 -31.23
CA VAL A 422 22.88 -8.38 -30.99
C VAL A 422 21.57 -7.65 -30.66
N ARG A 423 21.62 -6.53 -29.94
CA ARG A 423 20.41 -5.81 -29.48
C ARG A 423 19.65 -5.19 -30.64
N LEU A 424 20.34 -4.61 -31.62
CA LEU A 424 19.72 -4.03 -32.81
C LEU A 424 19.00 -5.09 -33.66
N TRP A 425 19.63 -6.25 -33.83
CA TRP A 425 19.01 -7.38 -34.54
C TRP A 425 17.77 -7.92 -33.82
N LEU A 426 17.77 -7.97 -32.49
CA LEU A 426 16.60 -8.37 -31.71
C LEU A 426 15.46 -7.34 -31.77
N ASP A 427 15.74 -6.03 -31.77
CA ASP A 427 14.70 -5.01 -31.94
C ASP A 427 14.13 -5.02 -33.37
N ALA A 428 14.97 -5.28 -34.38
CA ALA A 428 14.52 -5.50 -35.75
C ALA A 428 13.58 -6.71 -35.84
N TYR A 429 13.98 -7.83 -35.23
CA TYR A 429 13.14 -9.02 -35.12
C TYR A 429 11.79 -8.74 -34.43
N ALA A 430 11.78 -8.03 -33.31
CA ALA A 430 10.56 -7.76 -32.55
C ALA A 430 9.53 -6.92 -33.32
N ARG A 431 9.99 -6.01 -34.20
CA ARG A 431 9.13 -5.12 -35.00
C ARG A 431 8.61 -5.74 -36.28
N GLU A 432 9.21 -6.83 -36.74
CA GLU A 432 8.68 -7.59 -37.86
C GLU A 432 7.38 -8.30 -37.44
N LYS A 433 6.37 -8.29 -38.32
CA LYS A 433 5.08 -8.97 -38.06
C LYS A 433 5.06 -10.37 -38.66
N ASP A 434 5.71 -10.52 -39.81
CA ASP A 434 5.71 -11.77 -40.57
C ASP A 434 6.77 -12.73 -40.03
N LEU A 435 6.40 -14.00 -39.84
CA LEU A 435 7.29 -15.04 -39.31
C LEU A 435 8.45 -15.34 -40.26
N ASN A 436 8.22 -15.24 -41.57
CA ASN A 436 9.27 -15.46 -42.57
C ASN A 436 10.33 -14.35 -42.56
N ASP A 437 9.91 -13.10 -42.42
CA ASP A 437 10.83 -11.96 -42.33
C ASP A 437 11.62 -12.02 -41.03
N ARG A 438 10.98 -12.38 -39.92
CA ARG A 438 11.65 -12.67 -38.65
C ARG A 438 12.76 -13.71 -38.77
N ARG A 439 12.49 -14.83 -39.44
CA ARG A 439 13.51 -15.87 -39.72
C ARG A 439 14.65 -15.33 -40.56
N LEU A 440 14.35 -14.56 -41.60
CA LEU A 440 15.35 -13.92 -42.47
C LEU A 440 16.24 -12.94 -41.69
N VAL A 441 15.66 -12.07 -40.86
CA VAL A 441 16.40 -11.13 -40.02
C VAL A 441 17.34 -11.88 -39.08
N LEU A 442 16.87 -12.95 -38.41
CA LEU A 442 17.71 -13.73 -37.49
C LEU A 442 18.78 -14.54 -38.21
N ARG A 443 18.51 -15.11 -39.38
CA ARG A 443 19.54 -15.80 -40.19
C ARG A 443 20.64 -14.83 -40.65
N LYS A 444 20.25 -13.64 -41.10
CA LYS A 444 21.22 -12.56 -41.41
C LYS A 444 22.00 -12.14 -40.17
N ALA A 445 21.33 -12.00 -39.02
CA ALA A 445 21.99 -11.66 -37.77
C ALA A 445 23.04 -12.72 -37.35
N LEU A 446 22.73 -14.01 -37.52
CA LEU A 446 23.63 -15.11 -37.20
C LEU A 446 24.80 -15.24 -38.19
N GLU A 447 24.65 -14.77 -39.43
CA GLU A 447 25.75 -14.66 -40.39
C GLU A 447 26.80 -13.66 -39.90
N PHE A 448 26.37 -12.52 -39.34
CA PHE A 448 27.27 -11.50 -38.77
C PHE A 448 27.73 -11.82 -37.34
N ILE A 449 26.91 -12.54 -36.55
CA ILE A 449 27.16 -12.82 -35.13
C ILE A 449 26.82 -14.28 -34.80
N PRO A 450 27.75 -15.22 -35.06
CA PRO A 450 27.53 -16.63 -34.74
C PRO A 450 27.69 -16.95 -33.24
N ASN A 451 28.35 -16.09 -32.46
CA ASN A 451 28.72 -16.41 -31.07
C ASN A 451 27.63 -16.10 -30.03
N SER A 452 26.53 -15.46 -30.43
CA SER A 452 25.53 -14.99 -29.47
C SER A 452 24.47 -16.04 -29.17
N VAL A 453 24.42 -16.50 -27.92
CA VAL A 453 23.39 -17.44 -27.43
C VAL A 453 21.97 -16.89 -27.66
N ARG A 454 21.76 -15.58 -27.44
CA ARG A 454 20.44 -14.96 -27.52
C ARG A 454 19.82 -15.04 -28.91
N LEU A 455 20.59 -14.75 -29.96
CA LEU A 455 20.10 -14.88 -31.35
C LEU A 455 19.79 -16.33 -31.69
N TRP A 456 20.64 -17.27 -31.27
CA TRP A 456 20.38 -18.69 -31.48
C TRP A 456 19.10 -19.16 -30.78
N LYS A 457 18.81 -18.68 -29.55
CA LYS A 457 17.55 -19.03 -28.86
C LYS A 457 16.32 -18.59 -29.64
N GLU A 458 16.30 -17.34 -30.07
CA GLU A 458 15.19 -16.77 -30.84
C GLU A 458 15.09 -17.38 -32.24
N ALA A 459 16.20 -17.77 -32.85
CA ALA A 459 16.19 -18.49 -34.12
C ALA A 459 15.60 -19.90 -33.95
N CYS A 460 15.99 -20.62 -32.91
CA CYS A 460 15.50 -21.96 -32.64
C CYS A 460 14.03 -21.99 -32.19
N SER A 461 13.50 -20.95 -31.56
CA SER A 461 12.10 -20.89 -31.11
C SER A 461 11.09 -20.73 -32.26
N LEU A 462 11.52 -20.23 -33.42
CA LEU A 462 10.68 -19.96 -34.59
C LEU A 462 10.62 -21.09 -35.61
N GLU A 463 11.48 -22.10 -35.43
CA GLU A 463 11.73 -23.15 -36.39
C GLU A 463 11.10 -24.46 -35.92
N ASP A 464 10.66 -25.27 -36.89
CA ASP A 464 10.06 -26.58 -36.61
C ASP A 464 11.09 -27.54 -36.02
N GLU A 465 10.67 -28.56 -35.27
CA GLU A 465 11.54 -29.45 -34.48
C GLU A 465 12.76 -30.00 -35.25
N ARG A 466 12.57 -30.35 -36.53
CA ARG A 466 13.65 -30.86 -37.40
C ARG A 466 14.66 -29.77 -37.75
N ASN A 467 14.19 -28.58 -38.14
CA ASN A 467 15.05 -27.45 -38.48
C ASN A 467 15.72 -26.87 -37.24
N ALA A 468 14.99 -26.81 -36.12
CA ALA A 468 15.49 -26.40 -34.83
C ALA A 468 16.64 -27.31 -34.37
N ARG A 469 16.55 -28.63 -34.55
CA ARG A 469 17.64 -29.57 -34.28
C ARG A 469 18.88 -29.26 -35.12
N ILE A 470 18.72 -29.03 -36.43
CA ILE A 470 19.85 -28.71 -37.33
C ILE A 470 20.50 -27.39 -36.92
N LEU A 471 19.70 -26.36 -36.64
CA LEU A 471 20.19 -25.07 -36.15
C LEU A 471 20.89 -25.22 -34.80
N LEU A 472 20.38 -26.04 -33.89
CA LEU A 472 21.00 -26.28 -32.58
C LEU A 472 22.33 -27.03 -32.72
N THR A 473 22.47 -27.98 -33.64
CA THR A 473 23.77 -28.62 -33.91
C THR A 473 24.81 -27.59 -34.35
N ARG A 474 24.42 -26.63 -35.20
CA ARG A 474 25.32 -25.53 -35.57
C ARG A 474 25.55 -24.56 -34.41
N ALA A 475 24.54 -24.29 -33.60
CA ALA A 475 24.61 -23.40 -32.45
C ALA A 475 25.60 -23.92 -31.39
N VAL A 476 25.61 -25.22 -31.10
CA VAL A 476 26.53 -25.80 -30.11
C VAL A 476 27.98 -25.85 -30.60
N GLU A 477 28.21 -25.90 -31.92
CA GLU A 477 29.54 -25.74 -32.53
C GLU A 477 30.04 -24.29 -32.39
N CYS A 478 29.17 -23.31 -32.65
CA CYS A 478 29.50 -21.89 -32.57
C CYS A 478 29.60 -21.39 -31.11
N VAL A 479 28.78 -21.92 -30.20
CA VAL A 479 28.74 -21.51 -28.79
C VAL A 479 28.84 -22.71 -27.84
N PRO A 480 30.03 -23.33 -27.75
CA PRO A 480 30.22 -24.56 -26.97
C PRO A 480 30.14 -24.36 -25.46
N GLN A 481 30.24 -23.12 -24.97
CA GLN A 481 30.22 -22.77 -23.55
C GLN A 481 28.80 -22.62 -22.97
N SER A 482 27.77 -22.57 -23.82
CA SER A 482 26.39 -22.36 -23.36
C SER A 482 25.69 -23.69 -23.08
N HIS A 483 25.42 -23.98 -21.81
CA HIS A 483 24.75 -25.23 -21.41
C HIS A 483 23.32 -25.31 -21.98
N GLU A 484 22.60 -24.20 -22.06
CA GLU A 484 21.21 -24.16 -22.52
C GLU A 484 21.02 -24.69 -23.94
N MET A 485 21.96 -24.40 -24.85
CA MET A 485 21.94 -24.91 -26.23
C MET A 485 22.11 -26.42 -26.26
N TRP A 486 23.05 -26.94 -25.48
CA TRP A 486 23.26 -28.38 -25.33
C TRP A 486 22.03 -29.07 -24.75
N LEU A 487 21.36 -28.44 -23.78
CA LEU A 487 20.13 -28.96 -23.18
C LEU A 487 18.96 -28.97 -24.16
N ALA A 488 18.79 -27.90 -24.94
CA ALA A 488 17.76 -27.81 -25.98
C ALA A 488 17.98 -28.87 -27.07
N LEU A 489 19.24 -29.06 -27.47
CA LEU A 489 19.62 -30.10 -28.44
C LEU A 489 19.30 -31.49 -27.88
N ALA A 490 19.72 -31.78 -26.65
CA ALA A 490 19.49 -33.07 -26.01
C ALA A 490 17.99 -33.43 -25.89
N ARG A 491 17.12 -32.44 -25.69
CA ARG A 491 15.65 -32.64 -25.64
C ARG A 491 15.04 -32.97 -27.01
N LEU A 492 15.63 -32.49 -28.10
CA LEU A 492 15.13 -32.70 -29.47
C LEU A 492 15.76 -33.90 -30.18
N SER A 493 16.89 -34.40 -29.67
CA SER A 493 17.58 -35.57 -30.21
C SER A 493 17.01 -36.89 -29.68
N THR A 494 17.25 -37.98 -30.42
CA THR A 494 16.96 -39.33 -29.94
C THR A 494 17.84 -39.70 -28.74
N TYR A 495 17.45 -40.71 -27.96
CA TYR A 495 18.16 -41.10 -26.73
C TYR A 495 19.67 -41.30 -26.91
N GLU A 496 20.09 -42.07 -27.92
CA GLU A 496 21.50 -42.39 -28.15
C GLU A 496 22.32 -41.16 -28.57
N GLU A 497 21.73 -40.30 -29.38
CA GLU A 497 22.35 -39.06 -29.83
C GLU A 497 22.40 -38.05 -28.68
N ALA A 498 21.34 -37.94 -27.90
CA ALA A 498 21.25 -37.10 -26.73
C ALA A 498 22.32 -37.48 -25.70
N GLN A 499 22.58 -38.77 -25.51
CA GLN A 499 23.65 -39.23 -24.61
C GLN A 499 25.03 -38.81 -25.11
N LYS A 500 25.29 -38.89 -26.42
CA LYS A 500 26.54 -38.40 -27.03
C LYS A 500 26.68 -36.88 -26.86
N VAL A 501 25.63 -36.14 -27.18
CA VAL A 501 25.53 -34.68 -27.05
C VAL A 501 25.78 -34.24 -25.60
N LEU A 502 25.17 -34.90 -24.62
CA LEU A 502 25.36 -34.58 -23.19
C LEU A 502 26.78 -34.93 -22.72
N ASN A 503 27.39 -35.98 -23.25
CA ASN A 503 28.78 -36.31 -22.95
C ASN A 503 29.77 -35.30 -23.57
N GLU A 504 29.50 -34.80 -24.77
CA GLU A 504 30.24 -33.70 -25.39
C GLU A 504 30.04 -32.40 -24.62
N ALA A 505 28.80 -32.11 -24.21
CA ALA A 505 28.47 -30.97 -23.38
C ALA A 505 29.21 -31.01 -22.04
N ARG A 506 29.33 -32.17 -21.38
CA ARG A 506 30.12 -32.32 -20.13
C ARG A 506 31.62 -32.05 -20.34
N LYS A 507 32.17 -32.37 -21.51
CA LYS A 507 33.58 -32.10 -21.85
C LYS A 507 33.81 -30.60 -22.06
N LYS A 508 32.89 -29.93 -22.77
CA LYS A 508 32.99 -28.51 -23.11
C LYS A 508 32.56 -27.59 -21.95
N CYS A 509 31.53 -27.98 -21.21
CA CYS A 509 30.92 -27.29 -20.07
C CYS A 509 30.92 -28.18 -18.82
N PRO A 510 32.07 -28.32 -18.14
CA PRO A 510 32.17 -29.18 -16.97
C PRO A 510 31.66 -28.56 -15.67
N THR A 511 31.45 -27.24 -15.64
CA THR A 511 31.11 -26.47 -14.44
C THR A 511 29.60 -26.40 -14.15
N SER A 512 28.75 -26.83 -15.10
CA SER A 512 27.30 -26.71 -14.97
C SER A 512 26.64 -28.00 -14.43
N PRO A 513 25.87 -27.91 -13.33
CA PRO A 513 25.10 -29.04 -12.79
C PRO A 513 23.89 -29.41 -13.65
N GLU A 514 23.37 -28.48 -14.45
CA GLU A 514 22.16 -28.67 -15.26
C GLU A 514 22.30 -29.78 -16.32
N ILE A 515 23.50 -29.92 -16.91
CA ILE A 515 23.79 -30.98 -17.89
C ILE A 515 23.70 -32.36 -17.23
N TRP A 516 24.12 -32.46 -15.97
CA TRP A 516 24.02 -33.69 -15.20
C TRP A 516 22.56 -34.01 -14.89
N VAL A 517 21.79 -33.02 -14.44
CA VAL A 517 20.35 -33.18 -14.17
C VAL A 517 19.60 -33.58 -15.43
N ALA A 518 19.88 -32.97 -16.59
CA ALA A 518 19.25 -33.34 -17.85
C ALA A 518 19.58 -34.77 -18.29
N ALA A 519 20.81 -35.23 -18.09
CA ALA A 519 21.15 -36.63 -18.30
C ALA A 519 20.37 -37.56 -17.37
N CYS A 520 20.13 -37.13 -16.12
CA CYS A 520 19.32 -37.92 -15.20
C CYS A 520 17.85 -37.96 -15.62
N LYS A 521 17.28 -36.82 -16.08
CA LYS A 521 15.92 -36.77 -16.66
C LYS A 521 15.79 -37.72 -17.85
N LEU A 522 16.81 -37.79 -18.70
CA LEU A 522 16.86 -38.69 -19.86
C LEU A 522 16.98 -40.18 -19.49
N GLU A 523 17.66 -40.52 -18.40
CA GLU A 523 17.69 -41.91 -17.90
C GLU A 523 16.38 -42.28 -17.19
N GLU A 524 15.71 -41.32 -16.55
CA GLU A 524 14.39 -41.51 -15.95
C GLU A 524 13.30 -41.78 -17.01
N THR A 525 13.35 -41.13 -18.18
CA THR A 525 12.40 -41.44 -19.28
C THR A 525 12.55 -42.86 -19.81
N GLN A 526 13.74 -43.48 -19.69
CA GLN A 526 13.99 -44.88 -20.05
C GLN A 526 13.74 -45.86 -18.89
N GLY A 527 13.45 -45.36 -17.67
CA GLY A 527 13.20 -46.18 -16.48
C GLY A 527 14.45 -46.66 -15.74
N ASN A 528 15.64 -46.12 -16.03
CA ASN A 528 16.90 -46.51 -15.38
C ASN A 528 17.15 -45.77 -14.04
N GLU A 529 16.30 -46.00 -13.04
CA GLU A 529 16.34 -45.30 -11.73
C GLU A 529 17.68 -45.45 -10.98
N LYS A 530 18.31 -46.63 -11.08
CA LYS A 530 19.61 -46.89 -10.41
C LYS A 530 20.71 -46.01 -11.00
N MET A 531 20.67 -45.79 -12.31
CA MET A 531 21.69 -45.01 -13.01
C MET A 531 21.57 -43.52 -12.66
N VAL A 532 20.36 -43.01 -12.45
CA VAL A 532 20.09 -41.64 -11.98
C VAL A 532 20.86 -41.33 -10.68
N HIS A 533 20.78 -42.21 -9.68
CA HIS A 533 21.52 -42.03 -8.43
C HIS A 533 23.04 -42.01 -8.63
N VAL A 534 23.55 -42.86 -9.53
CA VAL A 534 25.00 -42.94 -9.84
C VAL A 534 25.47 -41.68 -10.58
N ILE A 535 24.70 -41.20 -11.56
CA ILE A 535 25.04 -40.01 -12.33
C ILE A 535 25.09 -38.77 -11.43
N ILE A 536 24.13 -38.61 -10.50
CA ILE A 536 24.13 -37.47 -9.56
C ILE A 536 25.28 -37.57 -8.57
N GLY A 537 25.61 -38.75 -8.06
CA GLY A 537 26.80 -38.95 -7.23
C GLY A 537 28.08 -38.50 -7.94
N ARG A 538 28.26 -38.95 -9.19
CA ARG A 538 29.39 -38.53 -10.05
C ARG A 538 29.37 -37.04 -10.36
N ALA A 539 28.18 -36.44 -10.52
CA ALA A 539 28.05 -35.00 -10.77
C ALA A 539 28.60 -34.18 -9.59
N VAL A 540 28.22 -34.54 -8.37
CA VAL A 540 28.69 -33.86 -7.15
C VAL A 540 30.20 -34.05 -6.98
N GLU A 541 30.72 -35.26 -7.18
CA GLU A 541 32.16 -35.54 -7.12
C GLU A 541 32.96 -34.75 -8.17
N ASN A 542 32.45 -34.65 -9.41
CA ASN A 542 33.13 -33.91 -10.49
C ASN A 542 33.14 -32.39 -10.23
N LEU A 543 32.05 -31.85 -9.71
CA LEU A 543 31.95 -30.43 -9.36
C LEU A 543 32.86 -30.07 -8.18
N ILE A 544 32.92 -30.93 -7.15
CA ILE A 544 33.87 -30.80 -6.04
C ILE A 544 35.31 -30.91 -6.55
N GLY A 545 35.60 -31.89 -7.41
CA GLY A 545 36.94 -32.12 -7.97
C GLY A 545 37.47 -30.97 -8.81
N ARG A 546 36.59 -30.12 -9.36
CA ARG A 546 36.96 -28.90 -10.11
C ARG A 546 36.92 -27.63 -9.28
N GLY A 547 36.63 -27.73 -7.98
CA GLY A 547 36.60 -26.60 -7.06
C GLY A 547 35.35 -25.71 -7.15
N VAL A 548 34.31 -26.14 -7.88
CA VAL A 548 33.03 -25.41 -7.96
C VAL A 548 32.06 -26.02 -6.95
N ALA A 549 32.18 -25.63 -5.68
CA ALA A 549 31.19 -25.96 -4.67
C ALA A 549 29.92 -25.11 -4.91
N GLN A 550 28.95 -25.67 -5.63
CA GLN A 550 27.66 -25.02 -5.84
C GLN A 550 26.88 -24.92 -4.52
N THR A 551 26.15 -23.82 -4.33
CA THR A 551 25.32 -23.64 -3.14
C THR A 551 24.17 -24.65 -3.13
N ARG A 552 23.72 -24.99 -1.92
CA ARG A 552 22.59 -25.89 -1.69
C ARG A 552 21.31 -25.43 -2.40
N ASP A 553 21.08 -24.12 -2.43
CA ASP A 553 19.90 -23.51 -3.05
C ASP A 553 19.81 -23.77 -4.55
N VAL A 554 20.95 -23.80 -5.26
CA VAL A 554 20.99 -24.12 -6.69
C VAL A 554 20.52 -25.54 -6.92
N TRP A 555 20.96 -26.49 -6.10
CA TRP A 555 20.52 -27.88 -6.21
C TRP A 555 19.05 -28.08 -5.85
N LEU A 556 18.55 -27.36 -4.85
CA LEU A 556 17.13 -27.40 -4.50
C LEU A 556 16.29 -26.83 -5.64
N LYS A 557 16.67 -25.69 -6.23
CA LYS A 557 15.99 -25.14 -7.42
C LYS A 557 15.98 -26.12 -8.60
N LEU A 558 17.09 -26.82 -8.85
CA LEU A 558 17.14 -27.84 -9.90
C LEU A 558 16.26 -29.06 -9.60
N ALA A 559 16.08 -29.41 -8.32
CA ALA A 559 15.15 -30.45 -7.91
C ALA A 559 13.69 -29.98 -8.06
N GLU A 560 13.39 -28.73 -7.74
CA GLU A 560 12.07 -28.09 -7.96
C GLU A 560 11.72 -28.05 -9.46
N GLU A 561 12.68 -27.69 -10.32
CA GLU A 561 12.52 -27.74 -11.77
C GLU A 561 12.36 -29.17 -12.31
N ALA A 562 12.99 -30.16 -11.68
CA ALA A 562 12.79 -31.57 -12.02
C ALA A 562 11.37 -32.04 -11.68
N GLU A 563 10.88 -31.68 -10.49
CA GLU A 563 9.50 -31.96 -10.06
C GLU A 563 8.48 -31.27 -10.96
N ALA A 564 8.69 -30.00 -11.34
CA ALA A 564 7.83 -29.27 -12.26
C ALA A 564 7.74 -29.94 -13.64
N SER A 565 8.82 -30.61 -14.08
CA SER A 565 8.83 -31.42 -15.30
C SER A 565 8.30 -32.85 -15.14
N GLY A 566 7.82 -33.24 -13.95
CA GLY A 566 7.25 -34.57 -13.68
C GLY A 566 8.28 -35.67 -13.37
N PHE A 567 9.56 -35.31 -13.23
CA PHE A 567 10.66 -36.25 -12.98
C PHE A 567 10.93 -36.38 -11.48
N LEU A 568 10.23 -37.32 -10.84
CA LEU A 568 10.18 -37.45 -9.37
C LEU A 568 11.41 -38.16 -8.80
N THR A 569 11.93 -39.17 -9.48
CA THR A 569 13.06 -39.97 -8.97
C THR A 569 14.36 -39.20 -9.06
N THR A 570 14.53 -38.39 -10.11
CA THR A 570 15.66 -37.46 -10.23
C THR A 570 15.64 -36.40 -9.15
N ALA A 571 14.48 -35.79 -8.84
CA ALA A 571 14.34 -34.84 -7.75
C ALA A 571 14.73 -35.46 -6.39
N GLN A 572 14.24 -36.67 -6.09
CA GLN A 572 14.61 -37.41 -4.88
C GLN A 572 16.11 -37.71 -4.82
N ALA A 573 16.71 -38.12 -5.94
CA ALA A 573 18.13 -38.43 -6.03
C ALA A 573 19.01 -37.18 -5.84
N ILE A 574 18.61 -36.03 -6.40
CA ILE A 574 19.29 -34.74 -6.20
C ILE A 574 19.28 -34.37 -4.72
N VAL A 575 18.10 -34.44 -4.08
CA VAL A 575 17.96 -34.13 -2.65
C VAL A 575 18.84 -35.04 -1.80
N LYS A 576 18.84 -36.35 -2.08
CA LYS A 576 19.67 -37.32 -1.35
C LYS A 576 21.16 -37.01 -1.41
N ALA A 577 21.68 -36.61 -2.58
CA ALA A 577 23.08 -36.30 -2.78
C ALA A 577 23.49 -34.95 -2.15
N THR A 578 22.58 -33.97 -2.16
CA THR A 578 22.87 -32.57 -1.81
C THR A 578 22.67 -32.25 -0.33
N MET A 579 22.06 -33.17 0.44
CA MET A 579 21.88 -33.08 1.90
C MET A 579 23.19 -33.01 2.72
N LYS A 580 24.34 -33.40 2.16
CA LYS A 580 25.65 -33.28 2.84
C LYS A 580 26.39 -31.99 2.50
N VAL A 581 25.99 -31.30 1.44
CA VAL A 581 26.68 -30.11 0.94
C VAL A 581 26.25 -28.91 1.76
N GLY A 582 27.19 -28.28 2.47
CA GLY A 582 26.99 -27.02 3.18
C GLY A 582 26.34 -27.12 4.57
N VAL A 583 26.22 -28.31 5.17
CA VAL A 583 25.56 -28.48 6.48
C VAL A 583 26.54 -28.97 7.55
N GLU A 584 26.79 -28.12 8.54
CA GLU A 584 27.48 -28.50 9.78
C GLU A 584 26.52 -29.28 10.70
N GLY A 585 27.01 -30.38 11.30
CA GLY A 585 26.18 -31.39 11.97
C GLY A 585 25.28 -30.90 13.11
N ILE A 586 25.57 -29.73 13.70
CA ILE A 586 24.84 -29.17 14.85
C ILE A 586 23.54 -28.47 14.40
N ASN A 587 23.56 -27.77 13.25
CA ASN A 587 22.41 -26.99 12.74
C ASN A 587 21.56 -27.74 11.69
N ALA A 588 21.97 -28.95 11.32
CA ALA A 588 21.34 -29.75 10.27
C ALA A 588 19.81 -29.86 10.38
N LYS A 589 19.28 -30.00 11.59
CA LYS A 589 17.83 -30.12 11.81
C LYS A 589 17.06 -28.87 11.39
N ARG A 590 17.55 -27.68 11.79
CA ARG A 590 16.86 -26.41 11.53
C ARG A 590 16.89 -26.08 10.04
N VAL A 591 18.08 -26.23 9.45
CA VAL A 591 18.29 -26.03 8.01
C VAL A 591 17.37 -26.94 7.20
N TRP A 592 17.31 -28.25 7.49
CA TRP A 592 16.42 -29.15 6.75
C TRP A 592 14.92 -28.86 6.97
N SER A 593 14.49 -28.41 8.15
CA SER A 593 13.08 -28.01 8.31
C SER A 593 12.76 -26.73 7.56
N GLU A 594 13.65 -25.73 7.60
CA GLU A 594 13.48 -24.45 6.90
C GLU A 594 13.46 -24.66 5.39
N ASP A 595 14.38 -25.45 4.85
CA ASP A 595 14.42 -25.75 3.41
C ASP A 595 13.17 -26.50 2.93
N ALA A 596 12.67 -27.46 3.73
CA ALA A 596 11.44 -28.15 3.36
C ALA A 596 10.22 -27.23 3.43
N GLU A 597 10.15 -26.34 4.42
CA GLU A 597 9.10 -25.32 4.51
C GLU A 597 9.17 -24.34 3.33
N GLU A 598 10.38 -23.96 2.90
CA GLU A 598 10.58 -23.13 1.72
C GLU A 598 10.14 -23.84 0.44
N CYS A 599 10.53 -25.10 0.23
CA CYS A 599 10.06 -25.91 -0.89
C CYS A 599 8.53 -26.09 -0.89
N LEU A 600 7.92 -26.23 0.29
CA LEU A 600 6.46 -26.28 0.43
C LEU A 600 5.79 -24.96 0.05
N SER A 601 6.39 -23.81 0.45
CA SER A 601 5.89 -22.49 0.07
C SER A 601 5.93 -22.26 -1.44
N ARG A 602 6.90 -22.87 -2.13
CA ARG A 602 7.05 -22.84 -3.59
C ARG A 602 6.19 -23.88 -4.33
N GLY A 603 5.60 -24.84 -3.60
CA GLY A 603 4.70 -25.86 -4.14
C GLY A 603 5.37 -27.19 -4.52
N SER A 604 6.65 -27.39 -4.17
CA SER A 604 7.42 -28.61 -4.44
C SER A 604 7.26 -29.63 -3.33
N ILE A 605 6.21 -30.45 -3.46
CA ILE A 605 5.74 -31.38 -2.42
C ILE A 605 6.62 -32.62 -2.34
N THR A 606 7.06 -33.15 -3.48
CA THR A 606 7.84 -34.39 -3.54
C THR A 606 9.29 -34.16 -3.14
N VAL A 607 9.87 -33.00 -3.47
CA VAL A 607 11.17 -32.56 -2.95
C VAL A 607 11.12 -32.43 -1.43
N ALA A 608 10.09 -31.76 -0.89
CA ALA A 608 9.91 -31.62 0.55
C ALA A 608 9.72 -32.99 1.25
N ARG A 609 8.93 -33.90 0.65
CA ARG A 609 8.78 -35.28 1.12
C ARG A 609 10.11 -36.01 1.15
N ALA A 610 10.91 -35.94 0.08
CA ALA A 610 12.24 -36.55 0.00
C ALA A 610 13.21 -35.98 1.04
N LEU A 611 13.14 -34.67 1.28
CA LEU A 611 13.98 -34.00 2.27
C LEU A 611 13.67 -34.51 3.67
N TYR A 612 12.37 -34.57 4.03
CA TYR A 612 11.94 -35.07 5.34
C TYR A 612 12.23 -36.56 5.52
N THR A 613 11.98 -37.41 4.52
CA THR A 613 12.28 -38.85 4.64
C THR A 613 13.78 -39.10 4.84
N HIS A 614 14.64 -38.43 4.09
CA HIS A 614 16.10 -38.54 4.25
C HIS A 614 16.61 -37.87 5.53
N ALA A 615 15.98 -36.79 5.99
CA ALA A 615 16.27 -36.19 7.29
C ALA A 615 15.96 -37.19 8.43
N LEU A 616 14.86 -37.92 8.32
CA LEU A 616 14.42 -38.93 9.29
C LEU A 616 15.28 -40.20 9.29
N GLU A 617 15.80 -40.63 8.14
CA GLU A 617 16.78 -41.74 8.07
C GLU A 617 18.00 -41.48 8.96
N ARG A 618 18.44 -40.20 9.05
CA ARG A 618 19.56 -39.77 9.89
C ARG A 618 19.13 -39.43 11.33
N LEU A 619 17.98 -38.80 11.51
CA LEU A 619 17.50 -38.27 12.80
C LEU A 619 16.17 -38.93 13.23
N LYS A 620 16.22 -40.24 13.50
CA LYS A 620 15.03 -41.05 13.84
C LYS A 620 14.34 -40.65 15.14
N THR A 621 15.05 -40.01 16.07
CA THR A 621 14.63 -39.78 17.48
C THR A 621 13.81 -38.51 17.71
N LYS A 622 13.71 -37.60 16.72
CA LYS A 622 13.13 -36.27 16.93
C LYS A 622 11.66 -36.20 16.48
N LYS A 623 10.74 -35.95 17.43
CA LYS A 623 9.29 -35.85 17.18
C LYS A 623 8.88 -34.79 16.16
N SER A 624 9.57 -33.64 16.10
CA SER A 624 9.12 -32.51 15.26
C SER A 624 9.24 -32.77 13.76
N LEU A 625 10.24 -33.55 13.33
CA LEU A 625 10.42 -33.91 11.91
C LEU A 625 9.33 -34.91 11.48
N TRP A 626 8.98 -35.86 12.35
CA TRP A 626 7.87 -36.77 12.11
C TRP A 626 6.53 -36.05 12.05
N LEU A 627 6.31 -35.05 12.90
CA LEU A 627 5.11 -34.21 12.85
C LEU A 627 5.06 -33.38 11.56
N ALA A 628 6.15 -32.74 11.16
CA ALA A 628 6.21 -31.98 9.92
C ALA A 628 5.94 -32.84 8.68
N LEU A 629 6.49 -34.07 8.64
CA LEU A 629 6.21 -35.02 7.55
C LEU A 629 4.75 -35.50 7.59
N ALA A 630 4.22 -35.82 8.77
CA ALA A 630 2.82 -36.21 8.92
C ALA A 630 1.88 -35.07 8.49
N ASP A 631 2.19 -33.82 8.86
CA ASP A 631 1.43 -32.65 8.45
C ASP A 631 1.50 -32.44 6.93
N LEU A 632 2.67 -32.63 6.30
CA LEU A 632 2.83 -32.60 4.84
C LEU A 632 1.92 -33.65 4.18
N GLU A 633 1.97 -34.90 4.65
CA GLU A 633 1.17 -35.99 4.10
C GLU A 633 -0.33 -35.83 4.39
N THR A 634 -0.73 -35.18 5.49
CA THR A 634 -2.16 -34.87 5.72
C THR A 634 -2.70 -33.83 4.74
N LYS A 635 -1.86 -32.88 4.32
CA LYS A 635 -2.24 -31.80 3.40
C LYS A 635 -2.16 -32.21 1.93
N HIS A 636 -1.14 -32.97 1.56
CA HIS A 636 -0.79 -33.24 0.16
C HIS A 636 -0.57 -34.72 -0.16
N GLY A 637 -0.69 -35.61 0.82
CA GLY A 637 -0.37 -37.02 0.70
C GLY A 637 -1.55 -37.92 0.36
N THR A 638 -1.22 -39.12 -0.11
CA THR A 638 -2.18 -40.23 -0.15
C THR A 638 -2.34 -40.79 1.26
N ARG A 639 -3.56 -41.23 1.59
CA ARG A 639 -3.87 -41.79 2.92
C ARG A 639 -2.94 -42.96 3.26
N GLU A 640 -2.62 -43.81 2.28
CA GLU A 640 -1.68 -44.93 2.48
C GLU A 640 -0.24 -44.51 2.77
N ALA A 641 0.24 -43.43 2.15
CA ALA A 641 1.58 -42.90 2.42
C ALA A 641 1.67 -42.36 3.86
N LEU A 642 0.63 -41.65 4.31
CA LEU A 642 0.53 -41.19 5.69
C LEU A 642 0.51 -42.36 6.68
N GLU A 643 -0.23 -43.45 6.40
CA GLU A 643 -0.24 -44.63 7.28
C GLU A 643 1.16 -45.25 7.39
N LYS A 644 1.86 -45.41 6.26
CA LYS A 644 3.23 -45.95 6.23
C LYS A 644 4.21 -45.04 7.00
N VAL A 645 4.07 -43.72 6.87
CA VAL A 645 4.88 -42.76 7.62
C VAL A 645 4.57 -42.85 9.11
N LEU A 646 3.30 -42.90 9.51
CA LEU A 646 2.89 -42.95 10.91
C LEU A 646 3.26 -44.27 11.58
N GLN A 647 3.18 -45.42 10.89
CA GLN A 647 3.70 -46.69 11.39
C GLN A 647 5.22 -46.65 11.61
N LYS A 648 5.97 -46.07 10.67
CA LYS A 648 7.41 -45.83 10.86
C LYS A 648 7.69 -44.85 12.00
N ALA A 649 6.85 -43.83 12.18
CA ALA A 649 6.98 -42.84 13.24
C ALA A 649 6.76 -43.46 14.62
N VAL A 650 5.73 -44.30 14.74
CA VAL A 650 5.34 -45.01 15.96
C VAL A 650 6.43 -45.97 16.44
N THR A 651 7.01 -46.74 15.51
CA THR A 651 8.12 -47.67 15.83
C THR A 651 9.40 -46.95 16.24
N CYS A 652 9.69 -45.80 15.64
CA CYS A 652 10.91 -45.03 15.93
C CYS A 652 10.77 -44.12 17.17
N CYS A 653 9.57 -43.60 17.44
CA CYS A 653 9.28 -42.63 18.50
C CYS A 653 8.08 -43.06 19.36
N PRO A 654 8.22 -44.06 20.23
CA PRO A 654 7.10 -44.59 21.02
C PRO A 654 6.58 -43.61 22.08
N LYS A 655 7.45 -42.73 22.61
CA LYS A 655 7.11 -41.75 23.66
C LYS A 655 6.31 -40.53 23.18
N ALA A 656 6.03 -40.43 21.87
CA ALA A 656 5.44 -39.24 21.28
C ALA A 656 3.91 -39.40 21.10
N ASP A 657 3.15 -38.94 22.09
CA ASP A 657 1.68 -39.07 22.14
C ASP A 657 0.97 -38.50 20.90
N VAL A 658 1.45 -37.37 20.37
CA VAL A 658 0.81 -36.69 19.24
C VAL A 658 0.82 -37.56 17.97
N LEU A 659 1.89 -38.33 17.73
CA LEU A 659 1.99 -39.19 16.55
C LEU A 659 1.03 -40.38 16.65
N TRP A 660 0.88 -40.96 17.85
CA TRP A 660 -0.13 -41.98 18.13
C TRP A 660 -1.56 -41.46 17.94
N LEU A 661 -1.83 -40.23 18.39
CA LEU A 661 -3.13 -39.58 18.19
C LEU A 661 -3.42 -39.32 16.71
N MET A 662 -2.41 -38.92 15.93
CA MET A 662 -2.56 -38.74 14.48
C MET A 662 -2.83 -40.08 13.78
N ALA A 663 -2.12 -41.15 14.16
CA ALA A 663 -2.33 -42.49 13.63
C ALA A 663 -3.74 -43.03 13.94
N ALA A 664 -4.18 -42.88 15.19
CA ALA A 664 -5.52 -43.26 15.61
C ALA A 664 -6.60 -42.43 14.88
N LYS A 665 -6.39 -41.11 14.72
CA LYS A 665 -7.31 -40.23 14.00
C LYS A 665 -7.42 -40.62 12.52
N GLN A 666 -6.31 -40.99 11.88
CA GLN A 666 -6.33 -41.40 10.48
C GLN A 666 -7.15 -42.69 10.27
N GLN A 667 -6.93 -43.71 11.10
CA GLN A 667 -7.70 -44.95 11.04
C GLN A 667 -9.18 -44.72 11.36
N TRP A 668 -9.47 -43.76 12.24
CA TRP A 668 -10.84 -43.35 12.51
C TRP A 668 -11.51 -42.68 11.30
N LEU A 669 -10.81 -41.79 10.58
CA LEU A 669 -11.32 -41.18 9.34
C LEU A 669 -11.54 -42.20 8.22
N LYS A 670 -10.80 -43.31 8.22
CA LYS A 670 -11.00 -44.44 7.29
C LYS A 670 -12.26 -45.26 7.61
N GLY A 671 -12.78 -45.13 8.82
CA GLY A 671 -13.92 -45.92 9.33
C GLY A 671 -13.50 -47.19 10.10
N ASP A 672 -12.20 -47.49 10.17
CA ASP A 672 -11.67 -48.68 10.86
C ASP A 672 -11.50 -48.44 12.36
N ILE A 673 -12.64 -48.46 13.08
CA ILE A 673 -12.71 -48.21 14.52
C ILE A 673 -11.88 -49.21 15.33
N ASN A 674 -11.87 -50.49 14.92
CA ASN A 674 -11.13 -51.54 15.63
C ASN A 674 -9.61 -51.39 15.46
N ALA A 675 -9.14 -50.92 14.31
CA ALA A 675 -7.73 -50.62 14.10
C ALA A 675 -7.30 -49.42 14.94
N ALA A 676 -8.13 -48.36 14.99
CA ALA A 676 -7.89 -47.21 15.86
C ALA A 676 -7.82 -47.60 17.35
N ARG A 677 -8.69 -48.50 17.81
CA ARG A 677 -8.64 -49.06 19.17
C ARG A 677 -7.36 -49.84 19.45
N ARG A 678 -6.90 -50.66 18.50
CA ARG A 678 -5.63 -51.40 18.62
C ARG A 678 -4.43 -50.45 18.75
N ILE A 679 -4.36 -49.44 17.89
CA ILE A 679 -3.30 -48.42 17.92
C ILE A 679 -3.33 -47.65 19.24
N LEU A 680 -4.51 -47.30 19.76
CA LEU A 680 -4.62 -46.64 21.07
C LEU A 680 -4.24 -47.58 22.23
N ALA A 681 -4.56 -48.88 22.15
CA ALA A 681 -4.14 -49.88 23.12
C ALA A 681 -2.62 -50.09 23.13
N GLU A 682 -1.99 -50.10 21.95
CA GLU A 682 -0.53 -50.08 21.79
C GLU A 682 0.07 -48.77 22.31
N ALA A 683 -0.60 -47.65 22.09
CA ALA A 683 -0.16 -46.38 22.66
C ALA A 683 -0.21 -46.38 24.20
N PHE A 684 -1.19 -47.06 24.81
CA PHE A 684 -1.28 -47.22 26.26
C PHE A 684 -0.17 -48.08 26.85
N SER A 685 0.27 -49.14 26.16
CA SER A 685 1.36 -49.99 26.67
C SER A 685 2.70 -49.25 26.67
N HIS A 686 2.87 -48.30 25.75
CA HIS A 686 4.08 -47.48 25.68
C HIS A 686 4.00 -46.21 26.55
N ASN A 687 2.81 -45.62 26.71
CA ASN A 687 2.60 -44.34 27.39
C ASN A 687 1.47 -44.44 28.43
N GLU A 688 1.74 -45.14 29.54
CA GLU A 688 0.76 -45.39 30.61
C GLU A 688 0.27 -44.10 31.31
N ASN A 689 1.07 -43.02 31.26
CA ASN A 689 0.81 -41.76 31.98
C ASN A 689 0.23 -40.64 31.09
N SER A 690 -0.03 -40.88 29.80
CA SER A 690 -0.48 -39.81 28.90
C SER A 690 -1.98 -39.55 29.01
N GLU A 691 -2.32 -38.36 29.50
CA GLU A 691 -3.68 -37.84 29.54
C GLU A 691 -4.31 -37.77 28.14
N ALA A 692 -3.56 -37.31 27.13
CA ALA A 692 -4.10 -37.00 25.81
C ALA A 692 -4.58 -38.26 25.06
N ILE A 693 -3.85 -39.37 25.18
CA ILE A 693 -4.23 -40.68 24.61
C ILE A 693 -5.50 -41.19 25.28
N SER A 694 -5.57 -41.07 26.61
CA SER A 694 -6.73 -41.52 27.38
C SER A 694 -8.01 -40.76 27.02
N LEU A 695 -7.92 -39.44 26.87
CA LEU A 695 -9.05 -38.61 26.47
C LEU A 695 -9.45 -38.85 25.02
N ALA A 696 -8.52 -39.15 24.13
CA ALA A 696 -8.81 -39.51 22.75
C ALA A 696 -9.54 -40.86 22.63
N ALA A 697 -9.15 -41.85 23.43
CA ALA A 697 -9.86 -43.12 23.52
C ALA A 697 -11.30 -42.93 24.03
N VAL A 698 -11.50 -42.11 25.06
CA VAL A 698 -12.85 -41.76 25.55
C VAL A 698 -13.65 -41.03 24.49
N LYS A 699 -13.03 -40.11 23.74
CA LYS A 699 -13.69 -39.38 22.66
C LYS A 699 -14.17 -40.34 21.56
N LEU A 700 -13.33 -41.29 21.15
CA LEU A 700 -13.65 -42.28 20.13
C LEU A 700 -14.84 -43.16 20.57
N GLU A 701 -14.86 -43.63 21.82
CA GLU A 701 -15.99 -44.44 22.31
C GLU A 701 -17.27 -43.61 22.48
N ARG A 702 -17.15 -42.32 22.79
CA ARG A 702 -18.28 -41.38 22.89
C ARG A 702 -18.93 -41.10 21.53
N GLU A 703 -18.13 -40.94 20.48
CA GLU A 703 -18.64 -40.71 19.12
C GLU A 703 -19.27 -41.97 18.51
N ASN A 704 -18.85 -43.15 18.96
CA ASN A 704 -19.43 -44.44 18.55
C ASN A 704 -20.62 -44.90 19.43
N ASN A 705 -21.12 -44.05 20.33
CA ASN A 705 -22.22 -44.34 21.26
C ASN A 705 -21.99 -45.50 22.26
N GLU A 706 -20.75 -45.95 22.45
CA GLU A 706 -20.38 -47.02 23.39
C GLU A 706 -20.10 -46.46 24.79
N PHE A 707 -21.11 -45.81 25.38
CA PHE A 707 -20.98 -45.05 26.63
C PHE A 707 -20.61 -45.92 27.84
N ALA A 708 -21.03 -47.19 27.88
CA ALA A 708 -20.71 -48.11 28.97
C ALA A 708 -19.21 -48.43 29.06
N ARG A 709 -18.56 -48.62 27.90
CA ARG A 709 -17.10 -48.81 27.83
C ARG A 709 -16.36 -47.51 28.15
N ALA A 710 -16.87 -46.38 27.66
CA ALA A 710 -16.33 -45.06 28.00
C ALA A 710 -16.38 -44.78 29.50
N ARG A 711 -17.47 -45.12 30.21
CA ARG A 711 -17.57 -45.02 31.68
C ARG A 711 -16.52 -45.87 32.38
N LYS A 712 -16.31 -47.13 31.95
CA LYS A 712 -15.29 -48.02 32.52
C LYS A 712 -13.87 -47.48 32.28
N LEU A 713 -13.60 -47.00 31.07
CA LEU A 713 -12.32 -46.40 30.71
C LEU A 713 -12.06 -45.15 31.55
N LEU A 714 -13.06 -44.27 31.71
CA LEU A 714 -12.95 -43.07 32.54
C LEU A 714 -12.74 -43.38 34.02
N LYS A 715 -13.39 -44.41 34.56
CA LYS A 715 -13.15 -44.85 35.95
C LYS A 715 -11.69 -45.31 36.13
N ARG A 716 -11.17 -46.07 35.16
CA ARG A 716 -9.77 -46.50 35.14
C ARG A 716 -8.81 -45.32 34.97
N THR A 717 -9.12 -44.37 34.10
CA THR A 717 -8.26 -43.20 33.88
C THR A 717 -8.26 -42.26 35.07
N ARG A 718 -9.35 -42.12 35.82
CA ARG A 718 -9.37 -41.36 37.09
C ARG A 718 -8.44 -41.96 38.15
N GLN A 719 -8.35 -43.30 38.22
CA GLN A 719 -7.47 -43.99 39.16
C GLN A 719 -6.00 -43.82 38.79
N ASN A 720 -5.68 -43.90 37.49
CA ASN A 720 -4.31 -43.80 37.00
C ASN A 720 -3.82 -42.35 36.85
N ILE A 721 -4.71 -41.46 36.39
CA ILE A 721 -4.43 -40.07 36.00
C ILE A 721 -5.48 -39.19 36.67
N ASN A 722 -5.19 -38.73 37.89
CA ASN A 722 -6.05 -37.82 38.63
C ASN A 722 -5.90 -36.36 38.14
N THR A 723 -6.16 -36.11 36.85
CA THR A 723 -6.12 -34.75 36.26
C THR A 723 -7.52 -34.16 36.12
N ALA A 724 -7.66 -32.85 36.40
CA ALA A 724 -8.92 -32.12 36.35
C ALA A 724 -9.68 -32.23 35.01
N ASN A 725 -8.98 -32.38 33.88
CA ASN A 725 -9.60 -32.56 32.56
C ASN A 725 -10.30 -33.91 32.39
N VAL A 726 -9.77 -34.98 32.98
CA VAL A 726 -10.39 -36.32 32.97
C VAL A 726 -11.68 -36.29 33.76
N TRP A 727 -11.66 -35.64 34.94
CA TRP A 727 -12.86 -35.37 35.73
C TRP A 727 -13.89 -34.56 34.95
N MET A 728 -13.47 -33.48 34.31
CA MET A 728 -14.35 -32.68 33.45
C MET A 728 -14.99 -33.53 32.35
N GLN A 729 -14.22 -34.31 31.58
CA GLN A 729 -14.79 -35.14 30.50
C GLN A 729 -15.76 -36.20 31.03
N SER A 730 -15.52 -36.69 32.24
CA SER A 730 -16.42 -37.65 32.86
C SER A 730 -17.74 -37.02 33.30
N ILE A 731 -17.70 -35.79 33.82
CA ILE A 731 -18.92 -35.01 34.11
C ILE A 731 -19.64 -34.65 32.81
N GLN A 732 -18.88 -34.32 31.75
CA GLN A 732 -19.37 -34.03 30.41
C GLN A 732 -20.13 -35.23 29.82
N LEU A 733 -19.64 -36.46 30.03
CA LEU A 733 -20.26 -37.69 29.55
C LEU A 733 -21.60 -37.93 30.25
N GLU A 734 -21.66 -37.82 31.57
CA GLU A 734 -22.92 -37.98 32.31
C GLU A 734 -23.93 -36.87 31.95
N ARG A 735 -23.44 -35.65 31.70
CA ARG A 735 -24.26 -34.53 31.19
C ARG A 735 -24.83 -34.80 29.79
N GLN A 736 -24.12 -35.53 28.92
CA GLN A 736 -24.66 -35.94 27.62
C GLN A 736 -25.74 -37.01 27.72
N LEU A 737 -25.59 -37.94 28.68
CA LEU A 737 -26.55 -39.01 28.92
C LEU A 737 -27.82 -38.52 29.62
N GLY A 738 -27.78 -37.32 30.21
CA GLY A 738 -28.89 -36.71 30.94
C GLY A 738 -28.96 -37.10 32.41
N ASP A 739 -27.96 -37.84 32.93
CA ASP A 739 -27.86 -38.25 34.33
C ASP A 739 -27.25 -37.09 35.17
N TYR A 740 -28.01 -36.02 35.38
CA TYR A 740 -27.54 -34.80 36.05
C TYR A 740 -27.18 -35.01 37.53
N ASP A 741 -27.91 -35.86 38.26
CA ASP A 741 -27.64 -36.11 39.68
C ASP A 741 -26.28 -36.81 39.89
N ALA A 742 -25.98 -37.81 39.06
CA ALA A 742 -24.67 -38.47 39.06
C ALA A 742 -23.57 -37.49 38.62
N ALA A 743 -23.85 -36.62 37.66
CA ALA A 743 -22.91 -35.60 37.22
C ALA A 743 -22.59 -34.57 38.31
N ILE A 744 -23.58 -34.16 39.12
CA ILE A 744 -23.39 -33.24 40.25
C ILE A 744 -22.56 -33.90 41.35
N ALA A 745 -22.85 -35.16 41.71
CA ALA A 745 -22.05 -35.90 42.70
C ALA A 745 -20.58 -36.02 42.25
N LEU A 746 -20.35 -36.34 40.98
CA LEU A 746 -19.00 -36.38 40.40
C LEU A 746 -18.34 -35.00 40.34
N ALA A 747 -19.10 -33.93 40.12
CA ALA A 747 -18.58 -32.57 40.14
C ALA A 747 -18.17 -32.14 41.56
N ASP A 748 -18.94 -32.53 42.59
CA ASP A 748 -18.62 -32.27 43.99
C ASP A 748 -17.35 -33.01 44.43
N GLU A 749 -17.19 -34.28 44.03
CA GLU A 749 -15.95 -35.04 44.23
C GLU A 749 -14.77 -34.40 43.50
N ALA A 750 -14.95 -34.02 42.23
CA ALA A 750 -13.91 -33.40 41.43
C ALA A 750 -13.45 -32.05 41.99
N VAL A 751 -14.39 -31.24 42.48
CA VAL A 751 -14.09 -29.95 43.10
C VAL A 751 -13.33 -30.12 44.42
N LYS A 752 -13.66 -31.13 45.24
CA LYS A 752 -12.91 -31.42 46.47
C LYS A 752 -11.45 -31.76 46.17
N GLN A 753 -11.20 -32.54 45.12
CA GLN A 753 -9.85 -32.96 44.70
C GLN A 753 -9.09 -31.84 43.97
N HIS A 754 -9.78 -31.06 43.12
CA HIS A 754 -9.17 -30.06 42.21
C HIS A 754 -9.81 -28.68 42.37
N GLN A 755 -9.63 -28.06 43.54
CA GLN A 755 -10.23 -26.76 43.88
C GLN A 755 -9.70 -25.59 43.02
N THR A 756 -8.48 -25.71 42.51
CA THR A 756 -7.76 -24.68 41.74
C THR A 756 -8.19 -24.58 40.27
N PHE A 757 -8.99 -25.53 39.77
CA PHE A 757 -9.35 -25.60 38.36
C PHE A 757 -10.74 -24.99 38.09
N ALA A 758 -10.74 -23.74 37.61
CA ALA A 758 -11.95 -22.93 37.39
C ALA A 758 -13.02 -23.58 36.48
N LYS A 759 -12.62 -24.42 35.52
CA LYS A 759 -13.57 -25.02 34.57
C LYS A 759 -14.44 -26.11 35.18
N LEU A 760 -13.99 -26.78 36.25
CA LEU A 760 -14.86 -27.69 37.01
C LEU A 760 -15.98 -26.93 37.71
N TRP A 761 -15.67 -25.78 38.33
CA TRP A 761 -16.67 -24.88 38.92
C TRP A 761 -17.66 -24.36 37.88
N MET A 762 -17.19 -24.03 36.66
CA MET A 762 -18.08 -23.64 35.56
C MET A 762 -19.06 -24.74 35.17
N VAL A 763 -18.57 -25.97 35.00
CA VAL A 763 -19.41 -27.11 34.62
C VAL A 763 -20.41 -27.43 35.75
N ARG A 764 -19.99 -27.37 37.02
CA ARG A 764 -20.85 -27.55 38.18
C ARG A 764 -21.99 -26.53 38.21
N GLY A 765 -21.70 -25.25 38.01
CA GLY A 765 -22.73 -24.22 37.94
C GLY A 765 -23.69 -24.38 36.76
N GLN A 766 -23.17 -24.80 35.59
CA GLN A 766 -24.00 -25.10 34.41
C GLN A 766 -24.93 -26.32 34.61
N LEU A 767 -24.48 -27.34 35.33
CA LEU A 767 -25.32 -28.50 35.67
C LEU A 767 -26.54 -28.08 36.50
N HIS A 768 -26.36 -27.16 37.45
CA HIS A 768 -27.47 -26.60 38.23
C HIS A 768 -28.38 -25.66 37.43
N GLU A 769 -27.87 -25.03 36.37
CA GLU A 769 -28.65 -24.20 35.45
C GLU A 769 -29.53 -25.04 34.50
N GLU A 770 -29.00 -26.18 34.03
CA GLU A 770 -29.65 -27.05 33.04
C GLU A 770 -30.55 -28.14 33.64
N HIS A 771 -30.52 -28.34 34.96
CA HIS A 771 -31.26 -29.43 35.61
C HIS A 771 -32.78 -29.37 35.25
N PRO A 772 -33.34 -30.39 34.60
CA PRO A 772 -34.68 -30.33 34.02
C PRO A 772 -35.80 -30.25 35.06
N THR A 773 -35.60 -30.83 36.26
CA THR A 773 -36.59 -30.86 37.35
C THR A 773 -36.33 -29.87 38.50
N ASN A 774 -35.12 -29.30 38.60
CA ASN A 774 -34.67 -28.49 39.75
C ASN A 774 -33.78 -27.33 39.26
N ARG A 775 -34.30 -26.48 38.37
CA ARG A 775 -33.59 -25.30 37.86
C ARG A 775 -33.36 -24.28 38.98
N ASN A 776 -32.26 -24.42 39.70
CA ASN A 776 -31.93 -23.64 40.88
C ASN A 776 -30.82 -22.63 40.57
N LEU A 777 -31.20 -21.49 39.98
CA LEU A 777 -30.25 -20.43 39.63
C LEU A 777 -29.58 -19.82 40.87
N ALA A 778 -30.22 -19.87 42.04
CA ALA A 778 -29.63 -19.38 43.30
C ALA A 778 -28.44 -20.25 43.74
N LYS A 779 -28.60 -21.58 43.71
CA LYS A 779 -27.51 -22.54 44.01
C LYS A 779 -26.36 -22.42 42.99
N ALA A 780 -26.68 -22.16 41.72
CA ALA A 780 -25.66 -21.90 40.71
C ALA A 780 -24.83 -20.64 41.03
N ILE A 781 -25.49 -19.55 41.44
CA ILE A 781 -24.81 -18.31 41.89
C ILE A 781 -23.92 -18.58 43.10
N ASP A 782 -24.37 -19.38 44.07
CA ASP A 782 -23.57 -19.73 45.25
C ASP A 782 -22.34 -20.56 44.85
N VAL A 783 -22.51 -21.54 43.96
CA VAL A 783 -21.39 -22.32 43.39
C VAL A 783 -20.41 -21.43 42.64
N PHE A 784 -20.89 -20.45 41.85
CA PHE A 784 -20.00 -19.50 41.17
C PHE A 784 -19.32 -18.56 42.16
N ARG A 785 -20.00 -18.11 43.22
CA ARG A 785 -19.43 -17.28 44.28
C ARG A 785 -18.30 -18.03 44.98
N GLU A 786 -18.53 -19.26 45.42
CA GLU A 786 -17.50 -20.14 45.99
C GLU A 786 -16.34 -20.32 45.00
N GLY A 787 -16.64 -20.61 43.75
CA GLY A 787 -15.65 -20.76 42.69
C GLY A 787 -14.80 -19.50 42.49
N THR A 788 -15.37 -18.30 42.56
CA THR A 788 -14.62 -17.04 42.40
C THR A 788 -13.72 -16.70 43.59
N VAL A 789 -14.04 -17.21 44.78
CA VAL A 789 -13.15 -17.11 45.95
C VAL A 789 -11.96 -18.03 45.80
N CYS A 790 -12.18 -19.27 45.36
CA CYS A 790 -11.12 -20.24 45.11
C CYS A 790 -10.26 -19.91 43.88
N CYS A 791 -10.88 -19.41 42.81
CA CYS A 791 -10.26 -19.09 41.52
C CYS A 791 -10.51 -17.63 41.13
N PRO A 792 -9.86 -16.65 41.78
CA PRO A 792 -10.11 -15.23 41.54
C PRO A 792 -9.61 -14.74 40.17
N ARG A 793 -8.62 -15.42 39.57
CA ARG A 793 -7.95 -15.00 38.34
C ARG A 793 -8.66 -15.42 37.04
N SER A 794 -9.60 -16.36 37.11
CA SER A 794 -10.24 -16.91 35.90
C SER A 794 -11.41 -16.05 35.42
N VAL A 795 -11.22 -15.34 34.32
CA VAL A 795 -12.24 -14.48 33.68
C VAL A 795 -13.51 -15.24 33.26
N PRO A 796 -13.45 -16.44 32.64
CA PRO A 796 -14.66 -17.15 32.21
C PRO A 796 -15.63 -17.50 33.34
N LEU A 797 -15.11 -17.73 34.56
CA LEU A 797 -15.93 -18.04 35.73
C LEU A 797 -16.74 -16.81 36.19
N TRP A 798 -16.11 -15.63 36.20
CA TRP A 798 -16.79 -14.37 36.44
C TRP A 798 -17.86 -14.09 35.38
N LEU A 799 -17.58 -14.38 34.10
CA LEU A 799 -18.55 -14.26 33.02
C LEU A 799 -19.75 -15.20 33.19
N CYS A 800 -19.53 -16.44 33.63
CA CYS A 800 -20.63 -17.37 33.95
C CYS A 800 -21.52 -16.82 35.07
N TRP A 801 -20.94 -16.29 36.15
CA TRP A 801 -21.72 -15.66 37.22
C TRP A 801 -22.53 -14.47 36.69
N VAL A 802 -21.90 -13.57 35.93
CA VAL A 802 -22.56 -12.40 35.34
C VAL A 802 -23.68 -12.81 34.39
N ASN A 803 -23.49 -13.86 33.58
CA ASN A 803 -24.55 -14.38 32.70
C ASN A 803 -25.73 -14.94 33.50
N CYS A 804 -25.50 -15.59 34.65
CA CYS A 804 -26.60 -16.02 35.52
C CYS A 804 -27.37 -14.83 36.11
N GLU A 805 -26.66 -13.76 36.50
CA GLU A 805 -27.29 -12.52 36.98
C GLU A 805 -28.04 -11.78 35.85
N ARG A 806 -27.53 -11.82 34.61
CA ARG A 806 -28.22 -11.32 33.39
C ARG A 806 -29.50 -12.11 33.14
N SER A 807 -29.45 -13.44 33.23
CA SER A 807 -30.63 -14.30 33.10
C SER A 807 -31.69 -14.01 34.18
N GLN A 808 -31.28 -13.59 35.39
CA GLN A 808 -32.19 -13.13 36.45
C GLN A 808 -32.63 -11.66 36.31
N LYS A 809 -32.11 -10.92 35.32
CA LYS A 809 -32.33 -9.48 35.09
C LYS A 809 -31.91 -8.58 36.26
N ASN A 810 -30.99 -9.03 37.12
CA ASN A 810 -30.46 -8.26 38.24
C ASN A 810 -29.24 -7.43 37.82
N TRP A 811 -29.46 -6.39 37.00
CA TRP A 811 -28.39 -5.57 36.40
C TRP A 811 -27.46 -4.92 37.42
N ASN A 812 -28.01 -4.47 38.56
CA ASN A 812 -27.20 -3.82 39.61
C ASN A 812 -26.23 -4.79 40.28
N ARG A 813 -26.66 -6.04 40.52
CA ARG A 813 -25.76 -7.08 41.04
C ARG A 813 -24.74 -7.48 39.98
N ALA A 814 -25.14 -7.61 38.72
CA ALA A 814 -24.23 -7.90 37.61
C ALA A 814 -23.11 -6.83 37.47
N ARG A 815 -23.46 -5.53 37.57
CA ARG A 815 -22.48 -4.43 37.61
C ARG A 815 -21.53 -4.54 38.80
N ALA A 816 -22.06 -4.76 40.01
CA ALA A 816 -21.26 -4.91 41.21
C ALA A 816 -20.28 -6.10 41.13
N VAL A 817 -20.74 -7.22 40.56
CA VAL A 817 -19.91 -8.40 40.31
C VAL A 817 -18.82 -8.11 39.28
N LEU A 818 -19.14 -7.40 38.20
CA LEU A 818 -18.17 -7.00 37.16
C LEU A 818 -17.12 -6.03 37.70
N GLU A 819 -17.51 -5.04 38.49
CA GLU A 819 -16.55 -4.12 39.12
C GLU A 819 -15.66 -4.85 40.13
N LYS A 820 -16.23 -5.80 40.91
CA LYS A 820 -15.44 -6.69 41.77
C LYS A 820 -14.48 -7.57 40.96
N ALA A 821 -14.92 -8.08 39.82
CA ALA A 821 -14.10 -8.90 38.93
C ALA A 821 -12.94 -8.09 38.34
N LYS A 822 -13.18 -6.85 37.90
CA LYS A 822 -12.13 -5.94 37.40
C LYS A 822 -11.09 -5.59 38.44
N LEU A 823 -11.51 -5.39 39.70
CA LEU A 823 -10.56 -5.13 40.79
C LEU A 823 -9.60 -6.32 41.01
N ARG A 824 -10.10 -7.55 40.81
CA ARG A 824 -9.31 -8.78 40.97
C ARG A 824 -8.49 -9.12 39.73
N VAL A 825 -9.03 -8.87 38.54
CA VAL A 825 -8.36 -9.07 37.25
C VAL A 825 -8.40 -7.76 36.47
N PRO A 826 -7.43 -6.85 36.72
CA PRO A 826 -7.31 -5.63 35.94
C PRO A 826 -6.96 -5.97 34.49
N ASN A 827 -7.46 -5.17 33.55
CA ASN A 827 -7.10 -5.17 32.12
C ASN A 827 -7.54 -6.40 31.29
N SER A 828 -8.53 -7.18 31.72
CA SER A 828 -9.09 -8.24 30.85
C SER A 828 -10.17 -7.67 29.91
N PRO A 829 -10.05 -7.85 28.59
CA PRO A 829 -11.00 -7.28 27.63
C PRO A 829 -12.38 -7.95 27.65
N GLU A 830 -12.45 -9.25 27.97
CA GLU A 830 -13.71 -9.99 28.02
C GLU A 830 -14.66 -9.49 29.14
N LEU A 831 -14.11 -9.06 30.29
CA LEU A 831 -14.91 -8.47 31.38
C LEU A 831 -15.44 -7.08 30.99
N TRP A 832 -14.63 -6.28 30.28
CA TRP A 832 -15.08 -4.98 29.77
C TRP A 832 -16.20 -5.13 28.76
N LEU A 833 -16.10 -6.12 27.86
CA LEU A 833 -17.18 -6.46 26.93
C LEU A 833 -18.45 -6.91 27.62
N ALA A 834 -18.33 -7.77 28.64
CA ALA A 834 -19.49 -8.19 29.40
C ALA A 834 -20.18 -7.01 30.10
N LEU A 835 -19.43 -6.03 30.58
CA LEU A 835 -20.00 -4.80 31.11
C LEU A 835 -20.70 -3.97 30.03
N VAL A 836 -20.04 -3.76 28.89
CA VAL A 836 -20.65 -3.04 27.76
C VAL A 836 -21.95 -3.72 27.32
N GLN A 837 -21.98 -5.05 27.22
CA GLN A 837 -23.18 -5.82 26.90
C GLN A 837 -24.28 -5.69 27.95
N VAL A 838 -23.94 -5.70 29.24
CA VAL A 838 -24.90 -5.47 30.34
C VAL A 838 -25.51 -4.08 30.23
N GLU A 839 -24.72 -3.04 29.90
CA GLU A 839 -25.26 -1.69 29.73
C GLU A 839 -26.15 -1.56 28.50
N ILE A 840 -25.80 -2.22 27.39
CA ILE A 840 -26.64 -2.30 26.18
C ILE A 840 -28.00 -2.95 26.52
N GLU A 841 -27.99 -4.09 27.22
CA GLU A 841 -29.21 -4.80 27.61
C GLU A 841 -30.05 -4.03 28.64
N SER A 842 -29.41 -3.20 29.46
CA SER A 842 -30.11 -2.30 30.38
C SER A 842 -30.80 -1.12 29.68
N GLY A 843 -30.52 -0.89 28.39
CA GLY A 843 -31.11 0.17 27.57
C GLY A 843 -30.38 1.51 27.59
N ASN A 844 -29.33 1.66 28.40
CA ASN A 844 -28.59 2.92 28.55
C ASN A 844 -27.41 3.01 27.55
N ARG A 845 -27.70 3.43 26.31
CA ARG A 845 -26.68 3.50 25.22
C ARG A 845 -25.54 4.50 25.51
N GLU A 846 -25.84 5.64 26.12
CA GLU A 846 -24.82 6.66 26.45
C GLU A 846 -23.82 6.15 27.50
N VAL A 847 -24.33 5.46 28.53
CA VAL A 847 -23.48 4.82 29.55
C VAL A 847 -22.65 3.72 28.91
N ALA A 848 -23.22 2.94 27.98
CA ALA A 848 -22.48 1.93 27.24
C ALA A 848 -21.33 2.53 26.40
N GLN A 849 -21.56 3.63 25.68
CA GLN A 849 -20.51 4.36 24.95
C GLN A 849 -19.41 4.87 25.90
N HIS A 850 -19.80 5.46 27.04
CA HIS A 850 -18.84 5.93 28.03
C HIS A 850 -18.01 4.78 28.61
N VAL A 851 -18.63 3.65 28.93
CA VAL A 851 -17.95 2.44 29.40
C VAL A 851 -17.04 1.87 28.32
N ALA A 852 -17.45 1.87 27.05
CA ALA A 852 -16.62 1.43 25.93
C ALA A 852 -15.39 2.34 25.74
N SER A 853 -15.53 3.66 25.91
CA SER A 853 -14.39 4.59 25.88
C SER A 853 -13.39 4.32 27.00
N LYS A 854 -13.88 4.07 28.23
CA LYS A 854 -13.07 3.65 29.38
C LYS A 854 -12.38 2.30 29.13
N ALA A 855 -13.09 1.36 28.51
CA ALA A 855 -12.55 0.05 28.15
C ALA A 855 -11.40 0.16 27.13
N ILE A 856 -11.54 1.04 26.13
CA ILE A 856 -10.49 1.31 25.14
C ILE A 856 -9.27 1.99 25.77
N GLN A 857 -9.47 2.91 26.71
CA GLN A 857 -8.37 3.52 27.46
C GLN A 857 -7.61 2.49 28.31
N ALA A 858 -8.33 1.56 28.96
CA ALA A 858 -7.74 0.50 29.76
C ALA A 858 -7.05 -0.58 28.89
N CYS A 859 -7.61 -0.88 27.71
CA CYS A 859 -7.13 -1.92 26.82
C CYS A 859 -7.12 -1.45 25.35
N PRO A 860 -6.10 -0.67 24.92
CA PRO A 860 -6.06 -0.12 23.56
C PRO A 860 -5.86 -1.17 22.47
N ASN A 861 -5.21 -2.31 22.79
CA ASN A 861 -4.82 -3.33 21.79
C ASN A 861 -5.83 -4.47 21.66
N ALA A 862 -6.96 -4.42 22.36
CA ALA A 862 -7.94 -5.50 22.36
C ALA A 862 -9.03 -5.25 21.31
N GLY A 863 -8.94 -5.92 20.15
CA GLY A 863 -9.84 -5.68 19.04
C GLY A 863 -11.29 -6.10 19.27
N ILE A 864 -11.56 -6.98 20.24
CA ILE A 864 -12.94 -7.36 20.59
C ILE A 864 -13.71 -6.15 21.17
N ILE A 865 -13.06 -5.31 21.99
CA ILE A 865 -13.68 -4.07 22.53
C ILE A 865 -13.93 -3.06 21.41
N TRP A 866 -12.96 -2.90 20.50
CA TRP A 866 -13.10 -2.04 19.34
C TRP A 866 -14.25 -2.46 18.43
N ALA A 867 -14.44 -3.77 18.22
CA ALA A 867 -15.55 -4.30 17.42
C ALA A 867 -16.92 -3.88 17.97
N GLU A 868 -17.14 -3.98 19.28
CA GLU A 868 -18.39 -3.52 19.91
C GLU A 868 -18.50 -1.98 19.95
N ALA A 869 -17.38 -1.28 20.19
CA ALA A 869 -17.36 0.17 20.21
C ALA A 869 -17.74 0.77 18.85
N ILE A 870 -17.32 0.16 17.75
CA ILE A 870 -17.70 0.58 16.39
C ILE A 870 -19.23 0.56 16.20
N PHE A 871 -19.94 -0.45 16.72
CA PHE A 871 -21.40 -0.53 16.57
C PHE A 871 -22.18 0.35 17.56
N LEU A 872 -21.56 0.76 18.66
CA LEU A 872 -22.14 1.69 19.64
C LEU A 872 -22.13 3.14 19.17
N GLU A 873 -21.17 3.52 18.33
CA GLU A 873 -21.12 4.85 17.71
C GLU A 873 -22.27 5.06 16.70
N ASP A 874 -22.56 6.33 16.42
CA ASP A 874 -23.55 6.74 15.41
C ASP A 874 -23.07 6.37 14.00
N GLU A 875 -24.00 6.06 13.08
CA GLU A 875 -23.70 5.49 11.76
C GLU A 875 -22.63 6.26 10.96
N ASN A 876 -22.68 7.61 11.01
CA ASN A 876 -21.71 8.46 10.32
C ASN A 876 -20.29 8.37 10.93
N ALA A 877 -20.20 8.18 12.26
CA ALA A 877 -18.95 8.10 13.00
C ALA A 877 -18.31 6.70 12.99
N GLN A 878 -19.08 5.65 12.65
CA GLN A 878 -18.59 4.26 12.64
C GLN A 878 -17.40 4.08 11.70
N THR A 879 -17.38 4.79 10.56
CA THR A 879 -16.29 4.71 9.58
C THR A 879 -14.98 5.28 10.13
N HIS A 880 -15.01 6.46 10.76
CA HIS A 880 -13.85 7.07 11.41
C HIS A 880 -13.36 6.18 12.57
N ARG A 881 -14.28 5.70 13.40
CA ARG A 881 -13.94 4.83 14.53
C ARG A 881 -13.34 3.50 14.09
N ALA A 882 -13.79 2.97 12.95
CA ALA A 882 -13.23 1.77 12.35
C ALA A 882 -11.80 2.00 11.83
N VAL A 883 -11.51 3.17 11.25
CA VAL A 883 -10.14 3.56 10.86
C VAL A 883 -9.27 3.69 12.11
N ASP A 884 -9.74 4.36 13.16
CA ASP A 884 -9.03 4.45 14.44
C ASP A 884 -8.72 3.05 15.00
N ALA A 885 -9.71 2.15 15.01
CA ALA A 885 -9.56 0.77 15.46
C ALA A 885 -8.51 0.01 14.64
N LEU A 886 -8.48 0.20 13.32
CA LEU A 886 -7.47 -0.41 12.46
C LEU A 886 -6.08 0.15 12.76
N THR A 887 -5.90 1.46 12.93
CA THR A 887 -4.57 2.03 13.26
C THR A 887 -4.02 1.56 14.61
N LYS A 888 -4.90 1.25 15.57
CA LYS A 888 -4.50 0.73 16.88
C LYS A 888 -4.31 -0.79 16.87
N CYS A 889 -5.10 -1.50 16.08
CA CYS A 889 -5.14 -2.96 16.01
C CYS A 889 -5.06 -3.44 14.54
N GLU A 890 -3.92 -3.22 13.87
CA GLU A 890 -3.78 -3.41 12.41
C GLU A 890 -3.99 -4.87 11.92
N ASN A 891 -3.97 -5.86 12.81
CA ASN A 891 -4.06 -7.28 12.47
C ASN A 891 -5.00 -8.11 13.36
N ASP A 892 -5.90 -7.49 14.14
CA ASP A 892 -6.89 -8.27 14.92
C ASP A 892 -8.06 -8.70 14.03
N ALA A 893 -8.32 -10.01 13.96
CA ALA A 893 -9.40 -10.57 13.17
C ALA A 893 -10.79 -10.06 13.59
N ASN A 894 -10.99 -9.70 14.86
CA ASN A 894 -12.27 -9.18 15.35
C ASN A 894 -12.60 -7.79 14.78
N VAL A 895 -11.59 -6.91 14.68
CA VAL A 895 -11.75 -5.55 14.12
C VAL A 895 -12.01 -5.63 12.63
N ILE A 896 -11.25 -6.47 11.93
CA ILE A 896 -11.39 -6.69 10.49
C ILE A 896 -12.77 -7.30 10.19
N HIS A 897 -13.24 -8.23 11.03
CA HIS A 897 -14.59 -8.76 10.95
C HIS A 897 -15.67 -7.69 11.21
N ALA A 898 -15.49 -6.80 12.18
CA ALA A 898 -16.41 -5.68 12.43
C ALA A 898 -16.46 -4.68 11.25
N VAL A 899 -15.30 -4.35 10.66
CA VAL A 899 -15.19 -3.54 9.45
C VAL A 899 -15.88 -4.22 8.27
N ALA A 900 -15.72 -5.54 8.13
CA ALA A 900 -16.41 -6.30 7.08
C ALA A 900 -17.93 -6.26 7.25
N ARG A 901 -18.43 -6.34 8.49
CA ARG A 901 -19.85 -6.14 8.82
C ARG A 901 -20.34 -4.72 8.54
N LEU A 902 -19.52 -3.69 8.76
CA LEU A 902 -19.85 -2.32 8.35
C LEU A 902 -19.98 -2.22 6.82
N PHE A 903 -19.03 -2.78 6.06
CA PHE A 903 -19.13 -2.78 4.60
C PHE A 903 -20.34 -3.57 4.08
N TRP A 904 -20.75 -4.61 4.80
CA TRP A 904 -21.99 -5.33 4.51
C TRP A 904 -23.22 -4.46 4.77
N LYS A 905 -23.27 -3.72 5.90
CA LYS A 905 -24.34 -2.74 6.17
C LYS A 905 -24.40 -1.63 5.11
N ASP A 906 -23.25 -1.12 4.68
CA ASP A 906 -23.10 -0.12 3.61
C ASP A 906 -23.40 -0.66 2.19
N GLN A 907 -23.72 -1.94 2.03
CA GLN A 907 -23.94 -2.63 0.75
C GLN A 907 -22.73 -2.61 -0.21
N LYS A 908 -21.50 -2.44 0.29
CA LYS A 908 -20.26 -2.49 -0.50
C LYS A 908 -19.77 -3.94 -0.66
N ILE A 909 -20.50 -4.76 -1.42
CA ILE A 909 -20.35 -6.23 -1.53
C ILE A 909 -18.91 -6.66 -1.85
N ALA A 910 -18.29 -6.08 -2.90
CA ALA A 910 -16.94 -6.48 -3.31
C ALA A 910 -15.86 -6.16 -2.26
N LYS A 911 -16.03 -5.08 -1.50
CA LYS A 911 -15.14 -4.76 -0.37
C LYS A 911 -15.43 -5.69 0.79
N ALA A 912 -16.70 -5.88 1.17
CA ALA A 912 -17.11 -6.78 2.24
C ALA A 912 -16.54 -8.20 2.06
N ARG A 913 -16.64 -8.79 0.86
CA ARG A 913 -16.07 -10.12 0.54
C ARG A 913 -14.56 -10.20 0.75
N LYS A 914 -13.80 -9.17 0.34
CA LYS A 914 -12.35 -9.11 0.54
C LYS A 914 -11.99 -9.02 2.03
N TRP A 915 -12.71 -8.21 2.79
CA TRP A 915 -12.48 -8.04 4.23
C TRP A 915 -12.92 -9.27 5.04
N MET A 916 -14.01 -9.94 4.66
CA MET A 916 -14.41 -11.22 5.26
C MET A 916 -13.37 -12.32 5.01
N ASN A 917 -12.91 -12.49 3.77
CA ASN A 917 -11.83 -13.44 3.48
C ASN A 917 -10.55 -13.09 4.27
N ARG A 918 -10.19 -11.81 4.36
CA ARG A 918 -9.05 -11.35 5.17
C ARG A 918 -9.21 -11.75 6.64
N SER A 919 -10.39 -11.56 7.23
CA SER A 919 -10.65 -11.91 8.63
C SER A 919 -10.45 -13.40 8.90
N VAL A 920 -10.93 -14.24 7.97
CA VAL A 920 -10.84 -15.70 8.03
C VAL A 920 -9.42 -16.20 7.83
N THR A 921 -8.63 -15.57 6.96
CA THR A 921 -7.23 -15.94 6.73
C THR A 921 -6.31 -15.56 7.89
N LEU A 922 -6.62 -14.47 8.61
CA LEU A 922 -5.83 -14.02 9.75
C LEU A 922 -6.03 -14.93 10.96
N ASP A 923 -7.28 -15.21 11.32
CA ASP A 923 -7.61 -16.17 12.38
C ASP A 923 -8.66 -17.19 11.92
N PRO A 924 -8.22 -18.32 11.35
CA PRO A 924 -9.12 -19.43 11.00
C PRO A 924 -9.83 -20.05 12.24
N SER A 925 -9.34 -19.77 13.45
CA SER A 925 -9.90 -20.26 14.70
C SER A 925 -11.18 -19.56 15.16
N LEU A 926 -11.51 -18.40 14.57
CA LEU A 926 -12.60 -17.54 14.98
C LEU A 926 -13.90 -17.92 14.26
N GLY A 927 -14.80 -18.61 14.97
CA GLY A 927 -16.06 -19.12 14.44
C GLY A 927 -17.09 -18.05 14.07
N ASP A 928 -17.08 -16.90 14.75
CA ASP A 928 -18.07 -15.83 14.51
C ASP A 928 -17.86 -15.19 13.11
N ALA A 929 -16.62 -15.11 12.64
CA ALA A 929 -16.26 -14.63 11.31
C ALA A 929 -16.70 -15.61 10.23
N TRP A 930 -16.48 -16.92 10.43
CA TRP A 930 -17.00 -17.95 9.52
C TRP A 930 -18.52 -17.92 9.41
N ALA A 931 -19.24 -17.77 10.54
CA ALA A 931 -20.69 -17.66 10.54
C ALA A 931 -21.16 -16.40 9.78
N SER A 932 -20.53 -15.25 10.03
CA SER A 932 -20.88 -14.03 9.31
C SER A 932 -20.54 -14.07 7.82
N PHE A 933 -19.45 -14.76 7.45
CA PHE A 933 -19.00 -14.86 6.07
C PHE A 933 -19.93 -15.78 5.28
N LEU A 934 -20.33 -16.90 5.88
CA LEU A 934 -21.33 -17.77 5.29
C LEU A 934 -22.71 -17.08 5.20
N ALA A 935 -23.12 -16.33 6.22
CA ALA A 935 -24.36 -15.55 6.15
C ALA A 935 -24.33 -14.48 5.04
N PHE A 936 -23.17 -13.85 4.82
CA PHE A 936 -22.96 -12.90 3.73
C PHE A 936 -23.04 -13.57 2.35
N GLU A 937 -22.39 -14.73 2.15
CA GLU A 937 -22.47 -15.44 0.86
C GLU A 937 -23.83 -16.12 0.62
N ILE A 938 -24.58 -16.47 1.66
CA ILE A 938 -25.97 -16.91 1.49
C ILE A 938 -26.85 -15.76 0.98
N GLU A 939 -26.55 -14.51 1.37
CA GLU A 939 -27.33 -13.34 0.93
C GLU A 939 -26.89 -12.78 -0.42
N HIS A 940 -25.60 -12.81 -0.76
CA HIS A 940 -25.01 -12.13 -1.93
C HIS A 940 -24.19 -13.03 -2.87
N GLY A 941 -23.96 -14.30 -2.52
CA GLY A 941 -22.99 -15.20 -3.15
C GLY A 941 -23.59 -16.38 -3.94
N GLY A 942 -22.71 -17.17 -4.55
CA GLY A 942 -23.06 -18.38 -5.30
C GLY A 942 -22.84 -19.70 -4.53
N GLU A 943 -23.54 -20.76 -4.91
CA GLU A 943 -23.50 -22.08 -4.22
C GLU A 943 -22.08 -22.64 -4.04
N LYS A 944 -21.21 -22.46 -5.04
CA LYS A 944 -19.81 -22.94 -5.02
C LYS A 944 -18.97 -22.25 -3.96
N GLU A 945 -19.20 -20.95 -3.73
CA GLU A 945 -18.47 -20.15 -2.75
C GLU A 945 -18.90 -20.58 -1.32
N CYS A 946 -20.19 -20.83 -1.10
CA CYS A 946 -20.70 -21.35 0.16
C CYS A 946 -20.09 -22.72 0.51
N ILE A 947 -20.03 -23.65 -0.44
CA ILE A 947 -19.44 -24.98 -0.22
C ILE A 947 -17.94 -24.88 0.08
N ASP A 948 -17.21 -24.03 -0.65
CA ASP A 948 -15.80 -23.79 -0.38
C ASP A 948 -15.57 -23.21 1.04
N ILE A 949 -16.42 -22.30 1.49
CA ILE A 949 -16.35 -21.76 2.86
C ILE A 949 -16.61 -22.85 3.90
N ILE A 950 -17.62 -23.71 3.70
CA ILE A 950 -17.92 -24.83 4.60
C ILE A 950 -16.73 -25.78 4.66
N ASN A 951 -16.11 -26.11 3.53
CA ASN A 951 -14.93 -26.96 3.46
C ASN A 951 -13.73 -26.31 4.15
N ARG A 952 -13.47 -25.03 3.92
CA ARG A 952 -12.41 -24.28 4.60
C ARG A 952 -12.65 -24.19 6.11
N CYS A 953 -13.89 -23.99 6.54
CA CYS A 953 -14.27 -24.01 7.95
C CYS A 953 -14.09 -25.40 8.58
N ALA A 954 -14.42 -26.47 7.86
CA ALA A 954 -14.23 -27.84 8.32
C ALA A 954 -12.75 -28.20 8.50
N LEU A 955 -11.89 -27.71 7.60
CA LEU A 955 -10.42 -27.82 7.71
C LEU A 955 -9.87 -27.00 8.90
N ALA A 956 -10.40 -25.79 9.11
CA ALA A 956 -9.92 -24.88 10.15
C ALA A 956 -10.34 -25.28 11.58
N GLN A 957 -11.46 -25.98 11.75
CA GLN A 957 -12.03 -26.39 13.06
C GLN A 957 -12.06 -25.25 14.11
N PRO A 958 -12.90 -24.21 13.92
CA PRO A 958 -12.92 -23.04 14.79
C PRO A 958 -13.28 -23.38 16.25
N ASN A 959 -12.63 -22.69 17.17
CA ASN A 959 -12.74 -22.91 18.62
C ASN A 959 -12.94 -21.63 19.44
N ARG A 960 -12.82 -20.45 18.81
CA ARG A 960 -12.95 -19.13 19.44
C ARG A 960 -14.16 -18.40 18.84
N GLY A 961 -14.71 -17.46 19.61
CA GLY A 961 -15.91 -16.70 19.26
C GLY A 961 -16.89 -16.66 20.43
N LEU A 962 -17.53 -15.51 20.66
CA LEU A 962 -18.49 -15.32 21.75
C LEU A 962 -19.79 -16.08 21.43
N ALA A 963 -20.27 -15.97 20.20
CA ALA A 963 -21.44 -16.69 19.74
C ALA A 963 -21.13 -18.16 19.50
N TRP A 964 -20.00 -18.44 18.84
CA TRP A 964 -19.51 -19.81 18.61
C TRP A 964 -19.39 -20.61 19.92
N ASN A 965 -18.77 -20.04 20.96
CA ASN A 965 -18.63 -20.74 22.23
C ASN A 965 -19.96 -20.92 22.96
N LYS A 966 -20.94 -20.02 22.78
CA LYS A 966 -22.25 -20.14 23.45
C LYS A 966 -23.06 -21.28 22.86
N THR A 967 -23.09 -21.42 21.54
CA THR A 967 -23.83 -22.47 20.83
C THR A 967 -23.12 -23.82 20.91
N THR A 968 -21.81 -23.87 20.68
CA THR A 968 -21.03 -25.13 20.77
C THR A 968 -20.97 -25.71 22.17
N LYS A 969 -21.18 -24.91 23.22
CA LYS A 969 -21.26 -25.41 24.60
C LYS A 969 -22.62 -25.95 24.99
N GLN A 970 -23.67 -25.77 24.17
CA GLN A 970 -24.96 -26.42 24.42
C GLN A 970 -24.84 -27.94 24.22
N VAL A 971 -25.46 -28.72 25.11
CA VAL A 971 -25.37 -30.19 25.14
C VAL A 971 -25.78 -30.83 23.82
N ARG A 972 -26.82 -30.28 23.16
CA ARG A 972 -27.31 -30.73 21.84
C ARG A 972 -26.27 -30.64 20.73
N CYS A 973 -25.35 -29.68 20.82
CA CYS A 973 -24.39 -29.38 19.76
C CYS A 973 -23.04 -30.08 19.93
N TRP A 974 -22.84 -30.89 20.98
CA TRP A 974 -21.52 -31.50 21.26
C TRP A 974 -21.15 -32.62 20.29
N SER A 975 -22.12 -33.44 19.89
CA SER A 975 -21.96 -34.55 18.92
C SER A 975 -21.96 -34.08 17.46
N PHE A 976 -22.32 -32.83 17.19
CA PHE A 976 -22.43 -32.30 15.84
C PHE A 976 -21.08 -32.10 15.16
N SER A 977 -21.06 -32.32 13.84
CA SER A 977 -19.90 -32.04 12.98
C SER A 977 -19.60 -30.53 12.96
N PRO A 978 -18.39 -30.09 12.56
CA PRO A 978 -18.06 -28.66 12.47
C PRO A 978 -19.02 -27.86 11.56
N ALA A 979 -19.51 -28.48 10.48
CA ALA A 979 -20.50 -27.88 9.58
C ALA A 979 -21.88 -27.72 10.26
N GLN A 980 -22.32 -28.74 11.00
CA GLN A 980 -23.57 -28.68 11.78
C GLN A 980 -23.48 -27.67 12.94
N LYS A 981 -22.30 -27.52 13.56
CA LYS A 981 -22.03 -26.48 14.56
C LYS A 981 -22.11 -25.08 13.94
N LEU A 982 -21.57 -24.90 12.73
CA LEU A 982 -21.68 -23.65 11.99
C LEU A 982 -23.15 -23.32 11.68
N ASN A 983 -23.95 -24.31 11.29
CA ASN A 983 -25.38 -24.12 11.07
C ASN A 983 -26.12 -23.69 12.35
N ALA A 984 -25.86 -24.35 13.48
CA ALA A 984 -26.45 -23.97 14.77
C ALA A 984 -26.03 -22.54 15.21
N VAL A 985 -24.84 -22.08 14.83
CA VAL A 985 -24.38 -20.71 15.07
C VAL A 985 -25.08 -19.70 14.15
N LEU A 986 -25.28 -20.07 12.88
CA LEU A 986 -26.06 -19.28 11.93
C LEU A 986 -27.51 -19.09 12.39
N GLU A 987 -28.15 -20.18 12.84
CA GLU A 987 -29.51 -20.14 13.40
C GLU A 987 -29.61 -19.18 14.59
N TYR A 988 -28.58 -19.15 15.44
CA TYR A 988 -28.52 -18.27 16.60
C TYR A 988 -28.27 -16.79 16.24
N MET A 989 -27.34 -16.52 15.31
CA MET A 989 -26.87 -15.16 15.01
C MET A 989 -27.68 -14.45 13.93
N TYR A 990 -28.11 -15.19 12.90
CA TYR A 990 -28.78 -14.65 11.72
C TYR A 990 -30.01 -15.49 11.34
N PRO A 991 -31.05 -15.56 12.21
CA PRO A 991 -32.25 -16.34 11.93
C PRO A 991 -33.00 -15.85 10.69
N ASN A 992 -32.79 -14.60 10.28
CA ASN A 992 -33.42 -14.00 9.09
C ASN A 992 -32.69 -14.35 7.79
N ALA A 993 -31.39 -14.66 7.83
CA ALA A 993 -30.63 -15.07 6.65
C ALA A 993 -31.04 -16.47 6.18
N LEU A 994 -31.47 -17.33 7.10
CA LEU A 994 -31.98 -18.68 6.82
C LEU A 994 -33.45 -18.71 6.36
N LYS A 995 -34.21 -17.62 6.56
CA LYS A 995 -35.66 -17.55 6.25
C LYS A 995 -35.99 -16.94 4.89
N LYS A 996 -35.01 -16.39 4.15
CA LYS A 996 -35.23 -15.88 2.80
C LYS A 996 -35.36 -17.05 1.82
N GLU A 997 -36.44 -17.06 1.04
CA GLU A 997 -36.69 -18.05 -0.02
C GLU A 997 -35.59 -17.96 -1.09
N GLY A 998 -34.92 -19.08 -1.36
CA GLY A 998 -33.80 -19.16 -2.31
C GLY A 998 -32.61 -20.03 -1.88
N ILE A 999 -32.63 -20.63 -0.68
CA ILE A 999 -31.54 -21.51 -0.23
C ILE A 999 -31.62 -22.85 -0.98
N SER A 1000 -30.60 -23.11 -1.78
CA SER A 1000 -30.44 -24.39 -2.49
C SER A 1000 -30.32 -25.56 -1.50
N GLN A 1001 -31.09 -26.62 -1.76
CA GLN A 1001 -31.15 -27.83 -0.92
C GLN A 1001 -29.77 -28.48 -0.74
N VAL A 1002 -28.86 -28.30 -1.70
CA VAL A 1002 -27.46 -28.75 -1.69
C VAL A 1002 -26.62 -28.03 -0.61
N VAL A 1003 -26.84 -26.74 -0.39
CA VAL A 1003 -26.15 -25.97 0.66
C VAL A 1003 -26.66 -26.39 2.04
N MET A 1004 -27.95 -26.66 2.17
CA MET A 1004 -28.53 -27.21 3.40
C MET A 1004 -28.01 -28.63 3.68
N ASP A 1005 -27.91 -29.49 2.68
CA ASP A 1005 -27.34 -30.84 2.82
C ASP A 1005 -25.84 -30.81 3.18
N ALA A 1006 -25.08 -29.86 2.63
CA ALA A 1006 -23.69 -29.59 3.00
C ALA A 1006 -23.58 -29.08 4.46
N LEU A 1007 -24.50 -28.22 4.91
CA LEU A 1007 -24.58 -27.72 6.29
C LEU A 1007 -25.00 -28.81 7.29
N HIS A 1008 -25.82 -29.76 6.85
CA HIS A 1008 -26.17 -30.95 7.63
C HIS A 1008 -25.09 -32.04 7.62
N GLY A 1009 -23.97 -31.83 6.90
CA GLY A 1009 -22.83 -32.73 6.88
C GLY A 1009 -23.01 -33.97 6.00
N LYS A 1010 -23.94 -33.95 5.04
CA LYS A 1010 -24.15 -35.01 4.03
C LYS A 1010 -23.43 -34.66 2.73
N LEU A 1011 -22.13 -34.38 2.78
CA LEU A 1011 -21.32 -34.45 1.56
C LEU A 1011 -20.76 -35.87 1.47
N GLY A 1012 -21.51 -36.69 0.72
CA GLY A 1012 -21.05 -37.99 0.24
C GLY A 1012 -19.75 -37.84 -0.54
N SER A 1013 -18.94 -38.87 -0.42
CA SER A 1013 -17.65 -39.13 -1.04
C SER A 1013 -17.71 -39.26 -2.56
N GLU A 1014 -18.22 -38.26 -3.28
CA GLU A 1014 -18.29 -38.27 -4.75
C GLU A 1014 -18.03 -36.85 -5.30
N GLN A 1015 -16.82 -36.32 -5.08
CA GLN A 1015 -16.19 -35.32 -5.94
C GLN A 1015 -14.75 -35.10 -5.46
N GLN A 1016 -13.99 -36.20 -5.44
CA GLN A 1016 -12.52 -36.17 -5.38
C GLN A 1016 -11.97 -37.14 -6.41
N THR A 1017 -12.16 -36.82 -7.69
CA THR A 1017 -11.29 -37.27 -8.80
C THR A 1017 -11.33 -36.22 -9.90
N PRO A 1018 -10.17 -35.73 -10.40
CA PRO A 1018 -10.00 -35.39 -11.79
C PRO A 1018 -9.20 -36.55 -12.41
N ALA A 1019 -9.90 -37.56 -12.93
CA ALA A 1019 -9.28 -38.62 -13.70
C ALA A 1019 -9.58 -38.39 -15.18
N SER A 1020 -8.54 -37.91 -15.87
CA SER A 1020 -8.09 -38.38 -17.19
C SER A 1020 -9.16 -38.99 -18.11
N ALA A 1021 -9.51 -38.22 -19.15
CA ALA A 1021 -10.09 -38.76 -20.37
C ALA A 1021 -9.01 -39.52 -21.16
N GLU A 1022 -9.16 -40.83 -21.28
CA GLU A 1022 -8.62 -41.63 -22.37
C GLU A 1022 -9.78 -42.30 -23.11
N THR A 1023 -10.00 -41.88 -24.35
CA THR A 1023 -10.75 -42.57 -25.40
C THR A 1023 -10.05 -43.90 -25.75
N SER A 1024 -10.72 -45.05 -25.79
CA SER A 1024 -11.45 -45.63 -26.95
C SER A 1024 -11.38 -47.18 -26.83
N PRO A 1025 -11.98 -48.00 -27.74
CA PRO A 1025 -13.35 -48.06 -28.26
C PRO A 1025 -13.96 -49.50 -28.19
N ALA A 1026 -15.21 -49.63 -28.67
CA ALA A 1026 -15.79 -50.77 -29.44
C ALA A 1026 -16.94 -51.62 -28.84
N SER A 1027 -17.79 -52.05 -29.79
CA SER A 1027 -18.85 -53.09 -29.80
C SER A 1027 -20.11 -52.84 -28.95
N VAL A 1028 -21.30 -52.57 -29.52
CA VAL A 1028 -22.19 -53.40 -30.35
C VAL A 1028 -22.70 -54.65 -29.63
N SER A 1029 -23.98 -54.64 -29.24
CA SER A 1029 -24.99 -55.68 -29.53
C SER A 1029 -26.27 -55.45 -28.70
N THR A 1030 -27.36 -55.00 -29.33
CA THR A 1030 -28.60 -55.80 -29.60
C THR A 1030 -29.34 -56.24 -28.33
N THR A 1031 -30.43 -55.56 -27.95
CA THR A 1031 -31.87 -55.85 -28.28
C THR A 1031 -32.61 -56.65 -27.22
N VAL A 1032 -33.91 -56.33 -27.11
CA VAL A 1032 -35.10 -57.11 -26.70
C VAL A 1032 -35.89 -56.27 -25.68
N VAL A 1033 -36.83 -55.43 -26.11
CA VAL A 1033 -38.21 -55.67 -26.60
C VAL A 1033 -39.26 -55.62 -25.48
N SER A 1034 -40.06 -54.55 -25.58
CA SER A 1034 -41.52 -54.39 -25.31
C SER A 1034 -42.15 -54.81 -23.99
N GLY A 1035 -43.00 -53.91 -23.46
CA GLY A 1035 -44.24 -54.33 -22.80
C GLY A 1035 -44.87 -53.32 -21.83
N SER A 1036 -46.00 -52.75 -22.24
CA SER A 1036 -47.15 -52.28 -21.42
C SER A 1036 -47.05 -51.04 -20.51
N ASN A 1037 -47.58 -49.93 -21.04
CA ASN A 1037 -48.47 -48.91 -20.42
C ASN A 1037 -49.63 -49.55 -19.58
N PRO A 1038 -50.44 -48.83 -18.74
CA PRO A 1038 -50.96 -47.47 -18.99
C PRO A 1038 -51.34 -46.52 -17.80
N THR A 1039 -51.61 -45.26 -18.18
CA THR A 1039 -52.69 -44.34 -17.73
C THR A 1039 -52.80 -43.78 -16.31
N SER A 1040 -52.73 -42.45 -16.24
CA SER A 1040 -53.76 -41.47 -15.79
C SER A 1040 -53.11 -40.33 -14.98
N GLY A 1041 -53.43 -39.05 -15.13
CA GLY A 1041 -54.45 -38.39 -15.93
C GLY A 1041 -54.09 -36.92 -16.19
N GLN A 1042 -54.67 -36.43 -17.28
CA GLN A 1042 -54.69 -35.05 -17.74
C GLN A 1042 -55.50 -34.15 -16.79
N HIS A 1043 -55.23 -32.84 -16.77
CA HIS A 1043 -56.07 -31.88 -17.49
C HIS A 1043 -55.55 -30.45 -17.33
N GLY A 1044 -55.24 -29.84 -18.48
CA GLY A 1044 -55.20 -28.39 -18.64
C GLY A 1044 -56.57 -27.83 -19.03
N ARG A 1045 -56.69 -26.51 -18.92
CA ARG A 1045 -57.66 -25.64 -19.57
C ARG A 1045 -56.86 -24.45 -20.13
N SER A 1046 -56.72 -24.33 -21.45
CA SER A 1046 -57.58 -23.58 -22.38
C SER A 1046 -57.28 -22.07 -22.31
N ASN A 1047 -56.92 -21.34 -23.37
CA ASN A 1047 -57.65 -21.16 -24.64
C ASN A 1047 -56.73 -20.39 -25.64
N SER A 1048 -56.56 -20.84 -26.88
CA SER A 1048 -57.19 -20.34 -28.14
C SER A 1048 -56.51 -19.07 -28.70
N SER A 1049 -56.22 -18.88 -29.99
CA SER A 1049 -56.55 -19.57 -31.25
C SER A 1049 -55.88 -18.82 -32.43
N GLU A 1050 -55.59 -19.56 -33.52
CA GLU A 1050 -55.69 -19.18 -34.96
C GLU A 1050 -54.81 -18.02 -35.50
N ASP A 1051 -54.24 -18.00 -36.72
CA ASP A 1051 -54.37 -18.76 -37.98
C ASP A 1051 -53.10 -18.44 -38.84
N GLN A 1052 -52.48 -19.39 -39.56
CA GLN A 1052 -52.52 -19.60 -41.03
C GLN A 1052 -52.26 -18.33 -41.89
N GLN A 1053 -51.46 -18.26 -42.97
CA GLN A 1053 -51.01 -19.24 -43.97
C GLN A 1053 -50.12 -18.54 -45.05
N ARG A 1054 -49.37 -19.34 -45.84
CA ARG A 1054 -48.74 -19.08 -47.19
C ARG A 1054 -47.41 -18.31 -47.23
N GLY A 1055 -46.38 -18.69 -48.00
CA GLY A 1055 -46.17 -19.77 -48.96
C GLY A 1055 -44.76 -19.65 -49.59
N ASP A 1056 -44.13 -20.81 -49.84
CA ASP A 1056 -42.73 -21.12 -50.27
C ASP A 1056 -42.40 -20.69 -51.74
N PRO A 1057 -41.32 -21.13 -52.46
CA PRO A 1057 -40.24 -22.11 -52.17
C PRO A 1057 -38.81 -21.87 -52.78
N THR A 1058 -37.96 -22.92 -52.67
CA THR A 1058 -36.76 -23.32 -53.47
C THR A 1058 -35.39 -22.94 -52.86
N VAL A 1059 -34.33 -23.77 -52.72
CA VAL A 1059 -33.87 -25.08 -53.24
C VAL A 1059 -32.90 -25.77 -52.22
N LEU A 1060 -32.94 -27.11 -52.15
CA LEU A 1060 -31.93 -28.19 -51.87
C LEU A 1060 -30.45 -27.77 -51.61
N ASP A 1061 -29.56 -28.48 -50.91
CA ASP A 1061 -29.51 -29.78 -50.21
C ASP A 1061 -28.22 -29.82 -49.34
N GLU A 1062 -28.20 -30.73 -48.36
CA GLU A 1062 -27.07 -31.52 -47.85
C GLU A 1062 -25.80 -30.92 -47.17
N THR A 1063 -25.59 -31.41 -45.94
CA THR A 1063 -24.31 -31.75 -45.24
C THR A 1063 -23.53 -30.65 -44.51
N SER A 1064 -23.55 -30.68 -43.17
CA SER A 1064 -22.49 -30.10 -42.34
C SER A 1064 -22.08 -31.04 -41.20
N LYS A 1065 -20.83 -31.50 -41.27
CA LYS A 1065 -20.06 -32.08 -40.16
C LYS A 1065 -19.10 -31.00 -39.61
N PRO A 1066 -18.61 -31.17 -38.37
CA PRO A 1066 -18.26 -30.08 -37.46
C PRO A 1066 -16.81 -29.57 -37.58
N LYS A 1067 -16.62 -28.29 -37.21
CA LYS A 1067 -15.33 -27.64 -36.98
C LYS A 1067 -14.83 -27.90 -35.54
N PRO A 1068 -13.51 -28.03 -35.31
CA PRO A 1068 -12.92 -28.16 -33.98
C PRO A 1068 -12.65 -26.80 -33.31
N ASP A 1069 -12.76 -26.82 -31.98
CA ASP A 1069 -12.70 -25.69 -31.05
C ASP A 1069 -11.31 -25.07 -30.88
N LEU A 1070 -11.33 -23.73 -30.79
CA LEU A 1070 -10.25 -22.85 -30.37
C LEU A 1070 -10.25 -22.71 -28.83
N PRO A 1071 -9.08 -22.67 -28.17
CA PRO A 1071 -8.98 -22.35 -26.74
C PRO A 1071 -8.98 -20.82 -26.47
N PRO A 1072 -9.67 -20.33 -25.42
CA PRO A 1072 -9.60 -18.94 -24.94
C PRO A 1072 -8.55 -18.79 -23.78
N PRO A 1073 -8.27 -17.59 -23.24
CA PRO A 1073 -7.02 -16.87 -23.42
C PRO A 1073 -6.08 -16.93 -22.19
N LYS A 1074 -4.76 -16.93 -22.44
CA LYS A 1074 -3.72 -16.81 -21.39
C LYS A 1074 -3.47 -15.34 -21.03
N LEU A 1075 -3.73 -15.01 -19.76
CA LEU A 1075 -3.31 -13.79 -19.09
C LEU A 1075 -1.78 -13.67 -19.09
N GLN A 1076 -1.29 -12.53 -19.57
CA GLN A 1076 0.09 -12.09 -19.51
C GLN A 1076 0.49 -11.82 -18.04
N ARG A 1077 1.55 -12.48 -17.56
CA ARG A 1077 2.34 -12.03 -16.41
C ARG A 1077 3.62 -11.41 -16.95
N GLY A 1078 3.74 -10.10 -16.77
CA GLY A 1078 5.00 -9.37 -16.91
C GLY A 1078 5.92 -9.65 -15.72
N ALA A 1079 7.19 -9.85 -16.04
CA ALA A 1079 8.38 -9.89 -15.22
C ALA A 1079 9.40 -9.07 -16.04
N ASN A 1080 10.26 -8.18 -15.57
CA ASN A 1080 10.80 -7.81 -14.27
C ASN A 1080 11.37 -6.38 -14.42
N ALA A 1081 11.63 -5.71 -13.30
CA ALA A 1081 12.74 -4.77 -13.22
C ALA A 1081 13.29 -4.77 -11.79
N ASP A 1082 14.29 -5.62 -11.55
CA ASP A 1082 15.36 -5.31 -10.61
C ASP A 1082 16.66 -5.38 -11.41
N ASP A 1083 17.30 -4.23 -11.52
CA ASP A 1083 18.62 -4.06 -12.07
C ASP A 1083 19.64 -4.25 -10.93
N VAL A 1084 20.62 -5.11 -11.14
CA VAL A 1084 21.73 -5.34 -10.22
C VAL A 1084 22.94 -4.56 -10.75
N GLY A 1085 23.39 -3.59 -9.97
CA GLY A 1085 24.72 -3.75 -9.36
C GLY A 1085 25.81 -2.72 -9.61
N ALA A 1086 26.71 -2.75 -8.62
CA ALA A 1086 28.12 -2.34 -8.59
C ALA A 1086 28.42 -0.86 -8.27
N ALA A 1087 29.41 -0.52 -7.43
CA ALA A 1087 30.31 -1.29 -6.57
C ALA A 1087 31.13 -0.31 -5.71
N LYS A 1088 31.50 -0.77 -4.51
CA LYS A 1088 32.77 -0.58 -3.78
C LYS A 1088 33.40 0.83 -3.67
N GLY A 1089 33.59 1.25 -2.41
CA GLY A 1089 34.74 2.08 -2.03
C GLY A 1089 34.62 2.76 -0.67
N GLN A 1090 34.78 1.98 0.42
CA GLN A 1090 34.80 2.35 1.85
C GLN A 1090 33.47 2.69 2.52
#